data_AF-A0A061AI50-F1
#
_entry.id   AF-A0A061AI50-F1
#
_cell.length_a   1.000
_cell.length_b   1.000
_cell.length_c   1.000
_cell.angle_alpha   90.00
_cell.angle_beta   90.00
_cell.angle_gamma   90.00
#
_symmetry.space_group_name_H-M   'P 1'
#
loop_
_entity.id
_entity.type
_entity.pdbx_description
1 polymer ?
#
loop_
_entity_poly.entity_id
_entity_poly.type
_entity_poly.pdbx_seq_one_letter_code
_entity_poly.pdbx_strand_id
1 'polypeptide(L)'
;MDLKTDSDVVKKVMDHAKKQFQAQKFEDCLRLYTRAISYTESLDQDTVRSLRKQYGLSERPSYAKDDDLLYHPKLATLLDNRAAVLERLRNIKDAITDAYDMIKVEPYNARGYLRAGKLLQVQREDRKAYDIYSNGIKTIARGKEKYKLKVNEHLLENLADQRKLVKQKILDKRAKDGLSQKSDLTRKGRLVPIPSLDGTVSKKQKLEDTTTRIDPLCVLPPELILIILRQIKLKSVLQLRHVSKLWNNVISNLPLFNDLSLITYTSVRDLHNCFQLVLNSKRHTPHKSIRKLHISSVKLTDEKQVLNLLLVRSQLSITESLDISFSETSMQLITHTLEASPNAQFLLSNLKSLKLTCVFSPTFENKLLQLLPSLESLTIMPSPPRKAIALPRIYTPPTTIYPNLRSLIVLGDITRKYPLIPFNHFFTQAGSTQLPNLTTLIIVGYDFTDLNSSNGTYNFLQHFPNLETLVFENNKGFNFRMLLKSHDLLKFPRLRRFVLREREIRYVEGLQLYETVYLQNMFENLHHLDLTGSAISWQGLHKMLKVGGKRLTHLFIGFCQNITFRRGPFAVRVPEGGFFEFDVLIRCCPRLEALYLNQATDFGDYSLTEMADAIKTWQGFKFLKVMDLSFNNSMSGYKLIELLKVKHLEKLILHAVDIPSETLRFIEANYVKRVESKLDKQYWKEYGVNSYNPF
;
A
#
# COMPACT_ATOMS: atom_id res chain seq x y z
N MET A 1 -34.12 -24.00 36.88
CA MET A 1 -32.67 -23.88 37.10
C MET A 1 -32.12 -22.82 36.15
N ASP A 2 -32.06 -21.62 36.69
CA ASP A 2 -31.16 -20.49 36.41
C ASP A 2 -30.91 -20.06 34.95
N LEU A 3 -31.79 -19.16 34.50
CA LEU A 3 -31.58 -18.18 33.44
C LEU A 3 -30.39 -17.26 33.79
N LYS A 4 -29.15 -17.73 33.53
CA LYS A 4 -27.97 -16.85 33.50
C LYS A 4 -27.94 -16.04 32.20
N THR A 5 -28.56 -14.86 32.29
CA THR A 5 -28.15 -13.54 31.74
C THR A 5 -28.23 -13.26 30.22
N ASP A 6 -29.32 -12.61 29.79
CA ASP A 6 -29.48 -11.94 28.47
C ASP A 6 -28.41 -10.87 28.15
N SER A 7 -27.79 -10.28 29.18
CA SER A 7 -26.69 -9.31 29.04
C SER A 7 -25.48 -9.85 28.27
N ASP A 8 -25.27 -11.18 28.25
CA ASP A 8 -24.11 -11.79 27.61
C ASP A 8 -24.28 -11.89 26.08
N VAL A 9 -25.52 -11.94 25.58
CA VAL A 9 -25.82 -12.07 24.14
C VAL A 9 -25.38 -10.83 23.37
N VAL A 10 -25.79 -9.64 23.83
CA VAL A 10 -25.42 -8.36 23.17
C VAL A 10 -23.91 -8.15 23.21
N LYS A 11 -23.25 -8.51 24.32
CA LYS A 11 -21.79 -8.41 24.46
C LYS A 11 -21.05 -9.36 23.51
N LYS A 12 -21.47 -10.64 23.43
CA LYS A 12 -20.94 -11.63 22.48
C LYS A 12 -21.12 -11.19 21.03
N VAL A 13 -22.28 -10.65 20.67
CA VAL A 13 -22.53 -10.13 19.32
C VAL A 13 -21.62 -8.93 19.02
N MET A 14 -21.42 -8.02 19.97
CA MET A 14 -20.47 -6.90 19.79
C MET A 14 -19.02 -7.38 19.61
N ASP A 15 -18.57 -8.37 20.38
CA ASP A 15 -17.21 -8.90 20.26
C ASP A 15 -17.01 -9.67 18.96
N HIS A 16 -18.02 -10.45 18.53
CA HIS A 16 -18.01 -11.15 17.25
C HIS A 16 -18.02 -10.16 16.08
N ALA A 17 -18.90 -9.16 16.12
CA ALA A 17 -18.96 -8.11 15.11
C ALA A 17 -17.65 -7.30 15.05
N LYS A 18 -17.00 -7.03 16.19
CA LYS A 18 -15.67 -6.38 16.22
C LYS A 18 -14.60 -7.21 15.52
N LYS A 19 -14.58 -8.54 15.71
CA LYS A 19 -13.68 -9.45 14.98
C LYS A 19 -13.97 -9.44 13.47
N GLN A 20 -15.25 -9.47 13.07
CA GLN A 20 -15.64 -9.40 11.66
C GLN A 20 -15.29 -8.03 11.04
N PHE A 21 -15.39 -6.95 11.82
CA PHE A 21 -15.04 -5.60 11.38
C PHE A 21 -13.54 -5.48 11.11
N GLN A 22 -12.71 -6.05 12.00
CA GLN A 22 -11.26 -6.15 11.80
C GLN A 22 -10.90 -7.01 10.58
N ALA A 23 -11.69 -8.06 10.31
CA ALA A 23 -11.55 -8.91 9.12
C ALA A 23 -12.15 -8.29 7.83
N GLN A 24 -12.57 -7.02 7.86
CA GLN A 24 -13.17 -6.28 6.72
C GLN A 24 -14.47 -6.90 6.14
N LYS A 25 -15.17 -7.74 6.90
CA LYS A 25 -16.46 -8.34 6.50
C LYS A 25 -17.62 -7.46 6.92
N PHE A 26 -17.77 -6.32 6.24
CA PHE A 26 -18.70 -5.26 6.64
C PHE A 26 -20.19 -5.64 6.50
N GLU A 27 -20.56 -6.45 5.49
CA GLU A 27 -21.95 -6.92 5.30
C GLU A 27 -22.40 -7.86 6.42
N ASP A 28 -21.52 -8.77 6.86
CA ASP A 28 -21.79 -9.66 7.99
C ASP A 28 -21.90 -8.86 9.30
N CYS A 29 -21.05 -7.85 9.49
CA CYS A 29 -21.14 -6.92 10.62
C CYS A 29 -22.47 -6.18 10.64
N LEU A 30 -22.92 -5.70 9.48
CA LEU A 30 -24.19 -4.97 9.35
C LEU A 30 -25.36 -5.85 9.77
N ARG A 31 -25.40 -7.11 9.32
CA ARG A 31 -26.43 -8.08 9.72
C ARG A 31 -26.43 -8.33 11.22
N LEU A 32 -25.25 -8.52 11.82
CA LEU A 32 -25.10 -8.77 13.25
C LEU A 32 -25.58 -7.58 14.09
N TYR A 33 -25.17 -6.35 13.75
CA TYR A 33 -25.62 -5.16 14.47
C TYR A 33 -27.10 -4.88 14.28
N THR A 34 -27.66 -5.07 13.08
CA THR A 34 -29.10 -4.90 12.84
C THR A 34 -29.92 -5.87 13.67
N ARG A 35 -29.52 -7.14 13.76
CA ARG A 35 -30.20 -8.13 14.62
C ARG A 35 -30.06 -7.80 16.11
N ALA A 36 -28.89 -7.31 16.54
CA ALA A 36 -28.69 -6.90 17.92
C ALA A 36 -29.57 -5.70 18.29
N ILE A 37 -29.69 -4.72 17.40
CA ILE A 37 -30.52 -3.53 17.60
C ILE A 37 -32.00 -3.93 17.69
N SER A 38 -32.49 -4.72 16.73
CA SER A 38 -33.89 -5.19 16.74
C SER A 38 -34.22 -5.99 18.01
N TYR A 39 -33.28 -6.81 18.49
CA TYR A 39 -33.43 -7.52 19.76
C TYR A 39 -33.51 -6.53 20.93
N THR A 40 -32.60 -5.56 21.03
CA THR A 40 -32.61 -4.58 22.13
C THR A 40 -33.84 -3.68 22.12
N GLU A 41 -34.44 -3.41 20.97
CA GLU A 41 -35.67 -2.63 20.84
C GLU A 41 -36.93 -3.44 21.18
N SER A 42 -36.85 -4.78 21.10
CA SER A 42 -37.97 -5.68 21.42
C SER A 42 -38.09 -6.05 22.90
N LEU A 43 -37.15 -5.61 23.75
CA LEU A 43 -37.16 -5.90 25.19
C LEU A 43 -38.25 -5.12 25.93
N ASP A 44 -38.89 -5.76 26.90
CA ASP A 44 -39.85 -5.11 27.79
C ASP A 44 -39.17 -4.14 28.78
N GLN A 45 -39.94 -3.19 29.29
CA GLN A 45 -39.41 -2.10 30.13
C GLN A 45 -38.86 -2.58 31.48
N ASP A 46 -39.39 -3.66 32.04
CA ASP A 46 -38.92 -4.19 33.32
C ASP A 46 -37.59 -4.93 33.16
N THR A 47 -37.41 -5.67 32.06
CA THR A 47 -36.13 -6.24 31.66
C THR A 47 -35.08 -5.15 31.41
N VAL A 48 -35.45 -4.04 30.75
CA VAL A 48 -34.53 -2.91 30.53
C VAL A 48 -34.10 -2.27 31.87
N ARG A 49 -35.02 -2.09 32.83
CA ARG A 49 -34.69 -1.57 34.18
C ARG A 49 -33.74 -2.50 34.94
N SER A 50 -33.99 -3.82 34.88
CA SER A 50 -33.12 -4.83 35.47
C SER A 50 -31.70 -4.82 34.86
N LEU A 51 -31.61 -4.76 33.54
CA LEU A 51 -30.34 -4.65 32.83
C LEU A 51 -29.58 -3.37 33.20
N ARG A 52 -30.26 -2.23 33.33
CA ARG A 52 -29.63 -0.98 33.77
C ARG A 52 -28.97 -1.12 35.14
N LYS A 53 -29.63 -1.77 36.12
CA LYS A 53 -29.01 -2.11 37.41
C LYS A 53 -27.78 -3.00 37.26
N GLN A 54 -27.87 -4.04 36.42
CA GLN A 54 -26.75 -4.95 36.17
C GLN A 54 -25.51 -4.23 35.61
N TYR A 55 -25.70 -3.19 34.81
CA TYR A 55 -24.63 -2.33 34.29
C TYR A 55 -24.18 -1.22 35.27
N GLY A 56 -24.67 -1.22 36.51
CA GLY A 56 -24.33 -0.21 37.51
C GLY A 56 -24.94 1.17 37.25
N LEU A 57 -26.03 1.23 36.49
CA LEU A 57 -26.77 2.46 36.17
C LEU A 57 -28.05 2.54 37.02
N SER A 58 -28.57 3.75 37.21
CA SER A 58 -29.90 3.92 37.80
C SER A 58 -30.97 3.30 36.90
N GLU A 59 -32.00 2.68 37.52
CA GLU A 59 -33.14 2.08 36.79
C GLU A 59 -33.72 3.04 35.78
N ARG A 60 -33.83 4.31 36.16
CA ARG A 60 -34.25 5.41 35.30
C ARG A 60 -33.19 6.51 35.26
N PRO A 61 -32.80 7.03 34.08
CA PRO A 61 -31.96 8.21 34.00
C PRO A 61 -32.61 9.41 34.69
N SER A 62 -31.82 10.28 35.33
CA SER A 62 -32.33 11.44 36.09
C SER A 62 -33.08 12.48 35.24
N TYR A 63 -32.96 12.41 33.92
CA TYR A 63 -33.64 13.29 32.98
C TYR A 63 -34.92 12.69 32.36
N ALA A 64 -35.21 11.41 32.60
CA ALA A 64 -36.36 10.72 32.03
C ALA A 64 -37.57 10.86 32.97
N LYS A 65 -38.73 11.26 32.42
CA LYS A 65 -40.03 11.33 33.11
C LYS A 65 -40.65 9.94 33.25
N ASP A 66 -41.71 9.83 34.05
CA ASP A 66 -42.29 8.52 34.39
C ASP A 66 -42.89 7.72 33.23
N ASP A 67 -43.30 8.41 32.17
CA ASP A 67 -43.85 7.79 30.95
C ASP A 67 -42.83 7.64 29.81
N ASP A 68 -41.58 8.10 30.01
CA ASP A 68 -40.56 8.02 28.96
C ASP A 68 -40.08 6.59 28.75
N LEU A 69 -40.02 6.16 27.49
CA LEU A 69 -39.48 4.86 27.09
C LEU A 69 -37.99 4.74 27.47
N LEU A 70 -37.63 3.67 28.18
CA LEU A 70 -36.26 3.37 28.54
C LEU A 70 -35.60 2.52 27.46
N TYR A 71 -34.35 2.86 27.15
CA TYR A 71 -33.54 2.16 26.16
C TYR A 71 -32.49 1.27 26.81
N HIS A 72 -32.15 0.20 26.10
CA HIS A 72 -31.07 -0.71 26.50
C HIS A 72 -29.73 0.06 26.64
N PRO A 73 -28.93 -0.14 27.71
CA PRO A 73 -27.68 0.60 27.97
C PRO A 73 -26.61 0.58 26.87
N LYS A 74 -26.67 -0.43 25.99
CA LYS A 74 -25.74 -0.57 24.85
C LYS A 74 -26.31 -0.11 23.52
N LEU A 75 -27.57 0.32 23.45
CA LEU A 75 -28.23 0.68 22.18
C LEU A 75 -27.49 1.81 21.46
N ALA A 76 -27.13 2.89 22.16
CA ALA A 76 -26.34 3.99 21.57
C ALA A 76 -24.96 3.53 21.07
N THR A 77 -24.35 2.54 21.70
CA THR A 77 -23.06 1.97 21.25
C THR A 77 -23.25 1.04 20.04
N LEU A 78 -24.34 0.28 19.97
CA LEU A 78 -24.68 -0.54 18.80
C LEU A 78 -24.96 0.33 17.57
N LEU A 79 -25.73 1.41 17.75
CA LEU A 79 -26.01 2.39 16.71
C LEU A 79 -24.72 3.08 16.23
N ASP A 80 -23.81 3.47 17.14
CA ASP A 80 -22.51 4.05 16.75
C ASP A 80 -21.66 3.09 15.91
N ASN A 81 -21.63 1.81 16.31
CA ASN A 81 -20.90 0.78 15.59
C ASN A 81 -21.55 0.47 14.23
N ARG A 82 -22.89 0.42 14.14
CA ARG A 82 -23.60 0.23 12.88
C ARG A 82 -23.42 1.43 11.95
N ALA A 83 -23.49 2.66 12.45
CA ALA A 83 -23.19 3.87 11.71
C ALA A 83 -21.75 3.85 11.14
N ALA A 84 -20.77 3.37 11.91
CA ALA A 84 -19.40 3.21 11.44
C ALA A 84 -19.26 2.14 10.33
N VAL A 85 -20.03 1.04 10.40
CA VAL A 85 -20.09 0.03 9.33
C VAL A 85 -20.74 0.60 8.07
N LEU A 86 -21.88 1.28 8.20
CA LEU A 86 -22.59 1.93 7.10
C LEU A 86 -21.73 3.02 6.43
N GLU A 87 -20.94 3.76 7.21
CA GLU A 87 -19.93 4.71 6.71
C GLU A 87 -18.91 4.00 5.81
N ARG A 88 -18.41 2.81 6.22
CA ARG A 88 -17.47 2.01 5.42
C ARG A 88 -18.10 1.43 4.15
N LEU A 89 -19.38 1.07 4.21
CA LEU A 89 -20.19 0.61 3.07
C LEU A 89 -20.66 1.76 2.16
N ARG A 90 -20.29 3.02 2.46
CA ARG A 90 -20.72 4.23 1.76
C ARG A 90 -22.24 4.48 1.78
N ASN A 91 -22.98 3.82 2.66
CA ASN A 91 -24.39 4.10 2.90
C ASN A 91 -24.55 5.21 3.95
N ILE A 92 -24.23 6.44 3.54
CA ILE A 92 -24.13 7.58 4.46
C ILE A 92 -25.50 8.03 4.98
N LYS A 93 -26.59 7.81 4.22
CA LYS A 93 -27.94 8.22 4.65
C LYS A 93 -28.40 7.45 5.88
N ASP A 94 -28.28 6.12 5.85
CA ASP A 94 -28.67 5.27 6.98
C ASP A 94 -27.74 5.46 8.18
N ALA A 95 -26.45 5.73 7.94
CA ALA A 95 -25.51 6.08 9.01
C ALA A 95 -25.90 7.38 9.73
N ILE A 96 -26.46 8.36 9.01
CA ILE A 96 -26.97 9.60 9.59
C ILE A 96 -28.20 9.33 10.44
N THR A 97 -29.12 8.47 9.96
CA THR A 97 -30.28 8.02 10.75
C THR A 97 -29.83 7.41 12.07
N ASP A 98 -28.88 6.47 12.05
CA ASP A 98 -28.33 5.86 13.27
C ASP A 98 -27.72 6.90 14.22
N ALA A 99 -27.04 7.92 13.68
CA ALA A 99 -26.46 8.99 14.49
C ALA A 99 -27.52 9.90 15.15
N TYR A 100 -28.65 10.15 14.48
CA TYR A 100 -29.78 10.85 15.08
C TYR A 100 -30.50 10.00 16.12
N ASP A 101 -30.64 8.68 15.88
CA ASP A 101 -31.20 7.75 16.85
C ASP A 101 -30.33 7.68 18.10
N MET A 102 -29.00 7.75 17.99
CA MET A 102 -28.11 7.90 19.15
C MET A 102 -28.41 9.16 19.97
N ILE A 103 -28.66 10.29 19.30
CA ILE A 103 -28.99 11.56 19.98
C ILE A 103 -30.36 11.44 20.65
N LYS A 104 -31.32 10.72 20.06
CA LYS A 104 -32.63 10.47 20.67
C LYS A 104 -32.51 9.58 21.91
N VAL A 105 -31.70 8.51 21.83
CA VAL A 105 -31.51 7.52 22.89
C VAL A 105 -30.69 8.08 24.06
N GLU A 106 -29.62 8.84 23.77
CA GLU A 106 -28.79 9.51 24.79
C GLU A 106 -28.55 11.00 24.45
N PRO A 107 -29.55 11.89 24.69
CA PRO A 107 -29.49 13.30 24.32
C PRO A 107 -28.35 14.12 24.95
N TYR A 108 -27.80 13.63 26.06
CA TYR A 108 -26.71 14.27 26.80
C TYR A 108 -25.35 13.62 26.57
N ASN A 109 -25.24 12.69 25.61
CA ASN A 109 -23.97 12.07 25.22
C ASN A 109 -23.38 12.75 23.98
N ALA A 110 -22.15 13.25 24.10
CA ALA A 110 -21.42 13.91 23.01
C ALA A 110 -21.19 13.01 21.78
N ARG A 111 -21.14 11.68 21.94
CA ARG A 111 -20.85 10.73 20.84
C ARG A 111 -21.85 10.83 19.68
N GLY A 112 -23.14 10.97 19.97
CA GLY A 112 -24.18 11.08 18.94
C GLY A 112 -23.99 12.33 18.08
N TYR A 113 -23.80 13.48 18.73
CA TYR A 113 -23.57 14.76 18.03
C TYR A 113 -22.26 14.75 17.22
N LEU A 114 -21.19 14.16 17.76
CA LEU A 114 -19.92 14.00 17.04
C LEU A 114 -20.09 13.14 15.77
N ARG A 115 -20.78 12.00 15.88
CA ARG A 115 -21.05 11.11 14.74
C ARG A 115 -21.92 11.79 13.68
N ALA A 116 -23.02 12.40 14.08
CA ALA A 116 -23.94 13.08 13.16
C ALA A 116 -23.24 14.23 12.43
N GLY A 117 -22.51 15.09 13.14
CA GLY A 117 -21.80 16.20 12.53
C GLY A 117 -20.71 15.74 11.55
N LYS A 118 -19.96 14.67 11.88
CA LYS A 118 -18.95 14.09 10.99
C LYS A 118 -19.58 13.61 9.68
N LEU A 119 -20.68 12.86 9.76
CA LEU A 119 -21.38 12.33 8.59
C LEU A 119 -21.99 13.44 7.72
N LEU A 120 -22.51 14.51 8.34
CA LEU A 120 -22.99 15.70 7.62
C LEU A 120 -21.86 16.45 6.90
N GLN A 121 -20.67 16.54 7.50
CA GLN A 121 -19.48 17.08 6.83
C GLN A 121 -19.07 16.23 5.62
N VAL A 122 -19.17 14.89 5.71
CA VAL A 122 -18.94 13.97 4.59
C VAL A 122 -19.94 14.23 3.46
N GLN A 123 -21.20 14.52 3.78
CA GLN A 123 -22.23 14.95 2.80
C GLN A 123 -22.08 16.41 2.34
N ARG A 124 -21.06 17.13 2.80
CA ARG A 124 -20.80 18.56 2.51
C ARG A 124 -21.87 19.51 3.03
N GLU A 125 -22.71 19.08 3.96
CA GLU A 125 -23.70 19.91 4.64
C GLU A 125 -23.12 20.60 5.88
N ASP A 126 -22.02 21.36 5.68
CA ASP A 126 -21.23 21.97 6.77
C ASP A 126 -22.09 22.86 7.70
N ARG A 127 -23.13 23.52 7.18
CA ARG A 127 -24.06 24.35 7.99
C ARG A 127 -24.87 23.50 8.98
N LYS A 128 -25.43 22.38 8.52
CA LYS A 128 -26.18 21.47 9.41
C LYS A 128 -25.25 20.81 10.44
N ALA A 129 -24.02 20.48 10.05
CA ALA A 129 -23.01 19.98 10.98
C ALA A 129 -22.69 20.99 12.10
N TYR A 130 -22.55 22.28 11.75
CA TYR A 130 -22.36 23.35 12.74
C TYR A 130 -23.52 23.45 13.73
N ASP A 131 -24.76 23.40 13.22
CA ASP A 131 -25.96 23.49 14.05
C ASP A 131 -26.06 22.29 15.02
N ILE A 132 -25.73 21.08 14.55
CA ILE A 132 -25.69 19.87 15.38
C ILE A 132 -24.66 20.00 16.50
N TYR A 133 -23.43 20.45 16.21
CA TYR A 133 -22.42 20.66 17.25
C TYR A 133 -22.81 21.75 18.25
N SER A 134 -23.37 22.86 17.76
CA SER A 134 -23.85 23.95 18.63
C SER A 134 -24.98 23.49 19.55
N ASN A 135 -25.95 22.73 19.01
CA ASN A 135 -27.06 22.17 19.77
C ASN A 135 -26.55 21.14 20.80
N GLY A 136 -25.62 20.26 20.42
CA GLY A 136 -25.02 19.30 21.33
C GLY A 136 -24.35 19.94 22.54
N ILE A 137 -23.54 20.99 22.33
CA ILE A 137 -22.89 21.72 23.44
C ILE A 137 -23.93 22.30 24.39
N LYS A 138 -24.97 22.95 23.87
CA LYS A 138 -26.04 23.54 24.69
C LYS A 138 -26.81 22.47 25.47
N THR A 139 -27.20 21.38 24.82
CA THR A 139 -27.97 20.30 25.44
C THR A 139 -27.17 19.61 26.53
N ILE A 140 -25.90 19.29 26.28
CA ILE A 140 -25.03 18.61 27.24
C ILE A 140 -24.72 19.51 28.45
N ALA A 141 -24.45 20.80 28.22
CA ALA A 141 -24.26 21.78 29.31
C ALA A 141 -25.51 21.86 30.21
N ARG A 142 -26.70 21.94 29.61
CA ARG A 142 -27.98 21.88 30.35
C ARG A 142 -28.13 20.57 31.13
N GLY A 143 -27.68 19.45 30.56
CA GLY A 143 -27.65 18.14 31.21
C GLY A 143 -26.80 18.12 32.49
N LYS A 144 -25.60 18.68 32.38
CA LYS A 144 -24.63 18.81 33.48
C LYS A 144 -25.14 19.69 34.61
N GLU A 145 -25.74 20.84 34.27
CA GLU A 145 -26.24 21.81 35.26
C GLU A 145 -27.53 21.34 35.94
N LYS A 146 -28.55 20.97 35.14
CA LYS A 146 -29.90 20.67 35.64
C LYS A 146 -30.03 19.29 36.29
N TYR A 147 -29.38 18.28 35.70
CA TYR A 147 -29.54 16.89 36.11
C TYR A 147 -28.28 16.30 36.76
N LYS A 148 -27.26 17.14 36.98
CA LYS A 148 -25.96 16.78 37.59
C LYS A 148 -25.32 15.54 36.93
N LEU A 149 -25.50 15.39 35.62
CA LEU A 149 -24.99 14.25 34.86
C LEU A 149 -23.45 14.30 34.78
N LYS A 150 -22.81 13.15 34.98
CA LYS A 150 -21.38 12.98 34.74
C LYS A 150 -21.11 12.96 33.24
N VAL A 151 -20.60 14.06 32.71
CA VAL A 151 -20.25 14.21 31.29
C VAL A 151 -18.76 13.90 31.09
N ASN A 152 -18.42 13.34 29.93
CA ASN A 152 -17.04 13.20 29.51
C ASN A 152 -16.52 14.55 28.96
N GLU A 153 -15.73 15.27 29.75
CA GLU A 153 -15.21 16.60 29.41
C GLU A 153 -14.40 16.61 28.11
N HIS A 154 -13.57 15.58 27.89
CA HIS A 154 -12.76 15.49 26.67
C HIS A 154 -13.62 15.38 25.39
N LEU A 155 -14.74 14.65 25.44
CA LEU A 155 -15.65 14.57 24.29
C LEU A 155 -16.43 15.86 24.08
N LEU A 156 -16.71 16.62 25.15
CA LEU A 156 -17.35 17.93 25.07
C LEU A 156 -16.39 18.99 24.48
N GLU A 157 -15.12 18.96 24.87
CA GLU A 157 -14.06 19.77 24.25
C GLU A 157 -13.91 19.46 22.76
N ASN A 158 -13.84 18.17 22.39
CA ASN A 158 -13.79 17.76 20.98
C ASN A 158 -15.01 18.28 20.19
N LEU A 159 -16.21 18.23 20.77
CA LEU A 159 -17.42 18.78 20.17
C LEU A 159 -17.31 20.30 19.94
N ALA A 160 -16.70 21.04 20.89
CA ALA A 160 -16.45 22.48 20.77
C ALA A 160 -15.38 22.80 19.69
N ASP A 161 -14.33 22.00 19.60
CA ASP A 161 -13.28 22.12 18.59
C ASP A 161 -13.82 21.87 17.18
N GLN A 162 -14.60 20.80 16.99
CA GLN A 162 -15.24 20.52 15.69
C GLN A 162 -16.18 21.64 15.27
N ARG A 163 -16.94 22.23 16.20
CA ARG A 163 -17.78 23.41 15.92
C ARG A 163 -16.93 24.59 15.43
N LYS A 164 -15.79 24.86 16.06
CA LYS A 164 -14.87 25.97 15.68
C LYS A 164 -14.29 25.74 14.29
N LEU A 165 -13.82 24.52 14.00
CA LEU A 165 -13.28 24.13 12.70
C LEU A 165 -14.31 24.29 11.58
N VAL A 166 -15.54 23.81 11.79
CA VAL A 166 -16.62 23.95 10.80
C VAL A 166 -16.99 25.43 10.59
N LYS A 167 -17.03 26.23 11.66
CA LYS A 167 -17.27 27.68 11.55
C LYS A 167 -16.23 28.36 10.66
N GLN A 168 -14.96 28.05 10.85
CA GLN A 168 -13.86 28.60 10.05
C GLN A 168 -13.98 28.16 8.58
N LYS A 169 -14.27 26.88 8.34
CA LYS A 169 -14.51 26.34 6.98
C LYS A 169 -15.69 27.03 6.25
N ILE A 170 -16.76 27.38 6.97
CA ILE A 170 -17.89 28.14 6.41
C ILE A 170 -17.47 29.57 6.06
N LEU A 171 -16.67 30.22 6.91
CA LEU A 171 -16.15 31.58 6.66
C LEU A 171 -15.19 31.60 5.47
N ASP A 172 -14.29 30.62 5.35
CA ASP A 172 -13.34 30.51 4.25
C ASP A 172 -14.03 30.27 2.91
N LYS A 173 -15.10 29.45 2.90
CA LYS A 173 -15.96 29.28 1.72
C LYS A 173 -16.64 30.59 1.33
N ARG A 174 -17.21 31.34 2.29
CA ARG A 174 -17.82 32.66 2.02
C ARG A 174 -16.80 33.70 1.55
N ALA A 175 -15.57 33.68 2.03
CA ALA A 175 -14.51 34.57 1.57
C ALA A 175 -14.12 34.27 0.11
N LYS A 176 -14.05 32.98 -0.26
CA LYS A 176 -13.81 32.55 -1.65
C LYS A 176 -14.97 32.88 -2.60
N ASP A 177 -16.21 32.68 -2.15
CA ASP A 177 -17.40 33.04 -2.94
C ASP A 177 -17.57 34.56 -3.07
N GLY A 178 -17.20 35.33 -2.03
CA GLY A 178 -17.21 36.80 -2.04
C GLY A 178 -16.12 37.44 -2.91
N LEU A 179 -14.98 36.77 -3.11
CA LEU A 179 -13.95 37.17 -4.07
C LEU A 179 -14.39 36.93 -5.53
N SER A 180 -15.24 35.92 -5.78
CA SER A 180 -15.88 35.71 -7.09
C SER A 180 -17.06 36.67 -7.35
N GLN A 181 -17.74 37.18 -6.33
CA GLN A 181 -18.86 38.13 -6.50
C GLN A 181 -18.44 39.62 -6.55
N LYS A 182 -17.21 39.97 -6.15
CA LYS A 182 -16.70 41.35 -6.26
C LYS A 182 -16.36 41.79 -7.69
N SER A 183 -16.34 40.87 -8.67
CA SER A 183 -16.26 41.21 -10.10
C SER A 183 -17.63 41.41 -10.77
N ASP A 184 -18.75 41.18 -10.08
CA ASP A 184 -20.10 41.14 -10.71
C ASP A 184 -21.12 42.14 -10.12
N LEU A 185 -20.68 43.15 -9.35
CA LEU A 185 -21.57 44.15 -8.75
C LEU A 185 -21.29 45.58 -9.24
N THR A 186 -21.22 45.77 -10.56
CA THR A 186 -21.54 47.07 -11.19
C THR A 186 -22.36 46.85 -12.45
N ARG A 187 -23.63 46.48 -12.30
CA ARG A 187 -24.72 46.84 -13.24
C ARG A 187 -26.07 46.46 -12.64
N LYS A 188 -26.64 47.37 -11.85
CA LYS A 188 -28.09 47.46 -11.68
C LYS A 188 -28.65 48.15 -12.91
N GLY A 189 -29.61 47.52 -13.58
CA GLY A 189 -30.35 48.14 -14.69
C GLY A 189 -31.44 47.24 -15.25
N ARG A 190 -32.64 47.38 -14.68
CA ARG A 190 -34.02 47.13 -15.19
C ARG A 190 -34.24 46.12 -16.34
N LEU A 191 -35.09 45.14 -16.05
CA LEU A 191 -35.89 44.36 -17.02
C LEU A 191 -36.97 45.25 -17.67
N VAL A 192 -37.15 45.20 -19.00
CA VAL A 192 -38.37 44.83 -19.78
C VAL A 192 -37.96 44.61 -21.28
N PRO A 193 -38.83 44.16 -22.22
CA PRO A 193 -38.92 42.82 -22.79
C PRO A 193 -38.37 42.65 -24.23
N ILE A 194 -38.24 41.40 -24.69
CA ILE A 194 -37.83 41.00 -26.06
C ILE A 194 -38.94 41.33 -27.08
N PRO A 195 -38.61 41.85 -28.29
CA PRO A 195 -38.85 41.06 -29.51
C PRO A 195 -37.82 41.23 -30.66
N SER A 196 -37.51 40.09 -31.29
CA SER A 196 -37.43 39.76 -32.72
C SER A 196 -36.61 40.54 -33.78
N LEU A 197 -35.90 39.72 -34.58
CA LEU A 197 -35.69 39.75 -36.05
C LEU A 197 -34.72 40.73 -36.72
N ASP A 198 -33.85 40.11 -37.53
CA ASP A 198 -33.26 40.52 -38.80
C ASP A 198 -32.24 41.65 -38.92
N GLY A 199 -31.32 41.43 -39.86
CA GLY A 199 -30.78 42.50 -40.68
C GLY A 199 -29.34 42.92 -40.40
N THR A 200 -28.41 42.21 -41.05
CA THR A 200 -27.32 42.78 -41.85
C THR A 200 -26.67 44.13 -41.45
N VAL A 201 -25.36 44.01 -41.20
CA VAL A 201 -24.29 44.80 -41.84
C VAL A 201 -23.99 46.21 -41.27
N SER A 202 -22.81 46.28 -40.62
CA SER A 202 -21.68 47.20 -40.89
C SER A 202 -21.10 47.98 -39.71
N LYS A 203 -19.82 47.66 -39.47
CA LYS A 203 -18.68 48.55 -39.17
C LYS A 203 -18.82 49.53 -37.99
N LYS A 204 -18.19 49.14 -36.86
CA LYS A 204 -17.40 50.10 -36.05
C LYS A 204 -16.06 49.47 -35.63
N GLN A 205 -15.03 49.98 -36.29
CA GLN A 205 -13.69 50.32 -35.80
C GLN A 205 -12.92 49.30 -34.97
N LYS A 206 -11.87 48.76 -35.62
CA LYS A 206 -10.61 48.31 -35.02
C LYS A 206 -10.19 49.25 -33.88
N LEU A 207 -10.09 48.69 -32.67
CA LEU A 207 -9.09 49.06 -31.69
C LEU A 207 -8.10 47.89 -31.69
N GLU A 208 -6.89 48.17 -32.20
CA GLU A 208 -5.78 47.25 -32.23
C GLU A 208 -5.25 47.07 -30.81
N ASP A 209 -5.70 46.02 -30.13
CA ASP A 209 -4.96 45.43 -29.03
C ASP A 209 -3.77 44.64 -29.63
N THR A 210 -2.63 45.29 -29.75
CA THR A 210 -1.35 44.64 -30.05
C THR A 210 -0.84 43.88 -28.82
N THR A 211 -1.55 42.82 -28.44
CA THR A 211 -0.92 41.59 -27.97
C THR A 211 -1.52 40.46 -28.78
N THR A 212 -0.93 40.17 -29.93
CA THR A 212 -1.31 39.02 -30.75
C THR A 212 -1.25 37.79 -29.86
N ARG A 213 -2.42 37.24 -29.50
CA ARG A 213 -2.53 35.93 -28.84
C ARG A 213 -2.13 34.88 -29.86
N ILE A 214 -0.83 34.68 -30.00
CA ILE A 214 -0.27 33.71 -30.95
C ILE A 214 -0.39 32.32 -30.34
N ASP A 215 -1.06 31.41 -31.04
CA ASP A 215 -1.08 29.99 -30.67
C ASP A 215 0.36 29.45 -30.81
N PRO A 216 0.97 28.89 -29.75
CA PRO A 216 2.31 28.33 -29.81
C PRO A 216 2.49 27.29 -30.92
N LEU A 217 1.43 26.55 -31.27
CA LEU A 217 1.48 25.55 -32.35
C LEU A 217 1.59 26.17 -33.75
N CYS A 218 1.31 27.46 -33.91
CA CYS A 218 1.48 28.18 -35.17
C CYS A 218 2.91 28.69 -35.37
N VAL A 219 3.73 28.73 -34.31
CA VAL A 219 5.10 29.26 -34.35
C VAL A 219 6.15 28.17 -34.14
N LEU A 220 5.87 27.22 -33.26
CA LEU A 220 6.84 26.19 -32.89
C LEU A 220 6.88 25.07 -33.94
N PRO A 221 8.08 24.64 -34.36
CA PRO A 221 8.24 23.43 -35.16
C PRO A 221 7.68 22.18 -34.46
N PRO A 222 7.18 21.19 -35.22
CA PRO A 222 6.63 19.94 -34.68
C PRO A 222 7.57 19.19 -33.71
N GLU A 223 8.88 19.30 -33.94
CA GLU A 223 9.92 18.68 -33.12
C GLU A 223 9.98 19.29 -31.72
N LEU A 224 9.89 20.62 -31.63
CA LEU A 224 9.88 21.33 -30.34
C LEU A 224 8.57 21.05 -29.59
N ILE A 225 7.44 21.02 -30.30
CA ILE A 225 6.15 20.65 -29.73
C ILE A 225 6.23 19.23 -29.14
N LEU A 226 6.84 18.28 -29.85
CA LEU A 226 7.04 16.91 -29.36
C LEU A 226 7.89 16.87 -28.08
N ILE A 227 9.00 17.63 -28.04
CA ILE A 227 9.87 17.70 -26.86
C ILE A 227 9.12 18.28 -25.66
N ILE A 228 8.37 19.37 -25.85
CA ILE A 228 7.57 20.02 -24.80
C ILE A 228 6.52 19.04 -24.28
N LEU A 229 5.73 18.43 -25.17
CA LEU A 229 4.65 17.53 -24.78
C LEU A 229 5.16 16.25 -24.10
N ARG A 230 6.37 15.77 -24.42
CA ARG A 230 7.00 14.62 -23.74
C ARG A 230 7.34 14.88 -22.27
N GLN A 231 7.53 16.13 -21.87
CA GLN A 231 7.78 16.50 -20.47
C GLN A 231 6.49 16.55 -19.64
N ILE A 232 5.32 16.56 -20.29
CA ILE A 232 4.02 16.64 -19.66
C ILE A 232 3.44 15.23 -19.49
N LYS A 233 2.75 14.97 -18.37
CA LYS A 233 2.06 13.70 -18.13
C LYS A 233 1.01 13.45 -19.22
N LEU A 234 0.95 12.21 -19.73
CA LEU A 234 0.05 11.83 -20.84
C LEU A 234 -1.41 12.22 -20.61
N LYS A 235 -1.91 12.10 -19.37
CA LYS A 235 -3.27 12.52 -19.00
C LYS A 235 -3.53 14.00 -19.29
N SER A 236 -2.57 14.87 -18.96
CA SER A 236 -2.66 16.31 -19.21
C SER A 236 -2.52 16.60 -20.70
N VAL A 237 -1.64 15.88 -21.42
CA VAL A 237 -1.52 15.99 -22.88
C VAL A 237 -2.84 15.66 -23.57
N LEU A 238 -3.55 14.61 -23.14
CA LEU A 238 -4.86 14.27 -23.68
C LEU A 238 -5.91 15.36 -23.44
N GLN A 239 -5.82 16.10 -22.33
CA GLN A 239 -6.71 17.25 -22.06
C GLN A 239 -6.45 18.41 -23.01
N LEU A 240 -5.21 18.60 -23.47
CA LEU A 240 -4.87 19.67 -24.41
C LEU A 240 -5.55 19.50 -25.78
N ARG A 241 -6.04 18.29 -26.11
CA ARG A 241 -6.87 18.06 -27.29
C ARG A 241 -8.19 18.85 -27.28
N HIS A 242 -8.64 19.29 -26.12
CA HIS A 242 -9.86 20.10 -25.99
C HIS A 242 -9.60 21.61 -26.15
N VAL A 243 -8.34 22.05 -26.31
CA VAL A 243 -7.98 23.47 -26.46
C VAL A 243 -8.45 24.01 -27.81
N SER A 244 -8.13 23.33 -28.90
CA SER A 244 -8.58 23.71 -30.25
C SER A 244 -8.53 22.52 -31.23
N LYS A 245 -9.12 22.69 -32.40
CA LYS A 245 -9.04 21.70 -33.49
C LYS A 245 -7.59 21.45 -33.94
N LEU A 246 -6.75 22.49 -33.95
CA LEU A 246 -5.33 22.38 -34.28
C LEU A 246 -4.59 21.53 -33.24
N TRP A 247 -4.79 21.83 -31.96
CA TRP A 247 -4.21 21.05 -30.85
C TRP A 247 -4.62 19.58 -30.90
N ASN A 248 -5.90 19.29 -31.16
CA ASN A 248 -6.37 17.92 -31.32
C ASN A 248 -5.69 17.19 -32.49
N ASN A 249 -5.55 17.86 -33.64
CA ASN A 249 -4.92 17.27 -34.83
C ASN A 249 -3.43 16.99 -34.60
N VAL A 250 -2.70 17.97 -34.06
CA VAL A 250 -1.26 17.85 -33.77
C VAL A 250 -1.03 16.71 -32.76
N ILE A 251 -1.71 16.72 -31.61
CA ILE A 251 -1.54 15.69 -30.58
C ILE A 251 -1.91 14.29 -31.12
N SER A 252 -2.95 14.19 -31.95
CA SER A 252 -3.39 12.90 -32.50
C SER A 252 -2.40 12.31 -33.51
N ASN A 253 -1.55 13.13 -34.14
CA ASN A 253 -0.58 12.69 -35.14
C ASN A 253 0.85 12.57 -34.60
N LEU A 254 1.12 13.05 -33.38
CA LEU A 254 2.45 12.95 -32.77
C LEU A 254 2.69 11.56 -32.16
N PRO A 255 3.92 11.01 -32.26
CA PRO A 255 4.30 9.71 -31.69
C PRO A 255 4.52 9.78 -30.16
N LEU A 256 3.54 10.32 -29.44
CA LEU A 256 3.54 10.47 -27.98
C LEU A 256 3.13 9.17 -27.26
N PHE A 257 2.41 8.28 -27.95
CA PHE A 257 1.71 7.13 -27.37
C PHE A 257 2.55 5.84 -27.35
N ASN A 258 3.85 5.95 -27.05
CA ASN A 258 4.73 4.77 -26.94
C ASN A 258 4.67 4.08 -25.57
N ASP A 259 4.37 4.84 -24.51
CA ASP A 259 4.22 4.34 -23.15
C ASP A 259 2.81 4.64 -22.65
N LEU A 260 2.03 3.59 -22.41
CA LEU A 260 0.63 3.68 -22.07
C LEU A 260 0.36 3.02 -20.73
N SER A 261 -0.32 3.74 -19.84
CA SER A 261 -0.73 3.24 -18.53
C SER A 261 -2.23 3.45 -18.31
N LEU A 262 -2.98 2.36 -18.24
CA LEU A 262 -4.39 2.33 -17.91
C LEU A 262 -4.53 1.87 -16.45
N ILE A 263 -4.70 2.84 -15.55
CA ILE A 263 -4.59 2.64 -14.08
C ILE A 263 -5.95 2.33 -13.42
N THR A 264 -7.06 2.62 -14.09
CA THR A 264 -8.43 2.39 -13.59
C THR A 264 -9.05 1.15 -14.25
N TYR A 265 -10.10 0.58 -13.64
CA TYR A 265 -10.87 -0.56 -14.16
C TYR A 265 -11.20 -0.43 -15.66
N THR A 266 -10.33 -0.99 -16.49
CA THR A 266 -10.30 -0.76 -17.93
C THR A 266 -11.42 -1.58 -18.56
N SER A 267 -12.28 -0.93 -19.36
CA SER A 267 -13.26 -1.63 -20.19
C SER A 267 -12.70 -1.96 -21.57
N VAL A 268 -13.37 -2.87 -22.28
CA VAL A 268 -13.09 -3.18 -23.70
C VAL A 268 -13.10 -1.92 -24.56
N ARG A 269 -14.06 -1.02 -24.31
CA ARG A 269 -14.22 0.24 -25.05
C ARG A 269 -13.05 1.18 -24.79
N ASP A 270 -12.60 1.29 -23.55
CA ASP A 270 -11.46 2.15 -23.19
C ASP A 270 -10.18 1.68 -23.89
N LEU A 271 -9.92 0.36 -23.86
CA LEU A 271 -8.77 -0.23 -24.53
C LEU A 271 -8.86 -0.06 -26.05
N HIS A 272 -10.04 -0.30 -26.64
CA HIS A 272 -10.26 -0.10 -28.07
C HIS A 272 -10.00 1.36 -28.48
N ASN A 273 -10.58 2.33 -27.76
CA ASN A 273 -10.38 3.75 -28.03
C ASN A 273 -8.89 4.13 -27.88
N CYS A 274 -8.21 3.60 -26.87
CA CYS A 274 -6.78 3.79 -26.68
C CYS A 274 -5.98 3.29 -27.89
N PHE A 275 -6.25 2.06 -28.34
CA PHE A 275 -5.58 1.49 -29.51
C PHE A 275 -5.88 2.26 -30.78
N GLN A 276 -7.11 2.74 -30.97
CA GLN A 276 -7.45 3.60 -32.10
C GLN A 276 -6.68 4.93 -32.08
N LEU A 277 -6.48 5.54 -30.92
CA LEU A 277 -5.65 6.75 -30.79
C LEU A 277 -4.19 6.48 -31.17
N VAL A 278 -3.63 5.36 -30.72
CA VAL A 278 -2.26 4.94 -31.08
C VAL A 278 -2.15 4.71 -32.58
N LEU A 279 -3.09 3.96 -33.16
CA LEU A 279 -3.13 3.68 -34.59
C LEU A 279 -3.24 4.97 -35.41
N ASN A 280 -4.02 5.94 -34.94
CA ASN A 280 -4.14 7.26 -35.58
C ASN A 280 -2.82 8.03 -35.56
N SER A 281 -2.10 8.01 -34.44
CA SER A 281 -0.78 8.64 -34.34
C SER A 281 0.30 7.98 -35.20
N LYS A 282 0.07 6.72 -35.57
CA LYS A 282 1.00 5.88 -36.32
C LYS A 282 0.52 5.58 -37.74
N ARG A 283 -0.39 6.40 -38.28
CA ARG A 283 -0.96 6.22 -39.63
C ARG A 283 0.11 6.17 -40.72
N HIS A 284 1.16 6.98 -40.58
CA HIS A 284 2.23 7.11 -41.57
C HIS A 284 3.42 6.18 -41.31
N THR A 285 3.42 5.45 -40.19
CA THR A 285 4.48 4.50 -39.86
C THR A 285 4.07 3.08 -40.28
N PRO A 286 4.89 2.35 -41.02
CA PRO A 286 4.58 0.98 -41.43
C PRO A 286 4.49 0.04 -40.22
N HIS A 287 5.31 0.27 -39.19
CA HIS A 287 5.30 -0.50 -37.95
C HIS A 287 4.51 0.19 -36.85
N LYS A 288 3.29 -0.31 -36.63
CA LYS A 288 2.43 0.13 -35.53
C LYS A 288 2.78 -0.65 -34.27
N SER A 289 3.61 -0.07 -33.42
CA SER A 289 4.05 -0.70 -32.17
C SER A 289 3.68 0.12 -30.93
N ILE A 290 3.74 -0.50 -29.76
CA ILE A 290 3.74 0.16 -28.45
C ILE A 290 4.98 -0.33 -27.71
N ARG A 291 5.71 0.58 -27.07
CA ARG A 291 6.90 0.23 -26.30
C ARG A 291 6.51 -0.41 -24.98
N LYS A 292 5.69 0.28 -24.18
CA LYS A 292 5.22 -0.19 -22.87
C LYS A 292 3.71 -0.06 -22.75
N LEU A 293 3.05 -1.14 -22.34
CA LEU A 293 1.63 -1.17 -22.04
C LEU A 293 1.41 -1.71 -20.63
N HIS A 294 0.84 -0.88 -19.76
CA HIS A 294 0.47 -1.23 -18.40
C HIS A 294 -1.05 -1.14 -18.21
N ILE A 295 -1.68 -2.24 -17.80
CA ILE A 295 -3.11 -2.36 -17.50
C ILE A 295 -3.24 -2.88 -16.07
N SER A 296 -3.50 -1.98 -15.12
CA SER A 296 -3.49 -2.30 -13.69
C SER A 296 -4.69 -3.15 -13.24
N SER A 297 -5.85 -2.99 -13.89
CA SER A 297 -7.07 -3.71 -13.56
C SER A 297 -8.06 -3.65 -14.73
N VAL A 298 -8.71 -4.77 -15.00
CA VAL A 298 -9.75 -4.92 -16.04
C VAL A 298 -11.10 -5.17 -15.39
N LYS A 299 -12.20 -4.69 -15.98
CA LYS A 299 -13.55 -5.03 -15.52
C LYS A 299 -13.79 -6.54 -15.67
N LEU A 300 -14.35 -7.18 -14.64
CA LEU A 300 -14.54 -8.64 -14.60
C LEU A 300 -15.33 -9.20 -15.80
N THR A 301 -16.36 -8.48 -16.26
CA THR A 301 -17.19 -8.88 -17.42
C THR A 301 -16.42 -8.86 -18.74
N ASP A 302 -15.36 -8.08 -18.79
CA ASP A 302 -14.69 -7.65 -20.01
C ASP A 302 -13.36 -8.39 -20.22
N GLU A 303 -12.82 -9.11 -19.22
CA GLU A 303 -11.47 -9.69 -19.27
C GLU A 303 -11.20 -10.55 -20.50
N LYS A 304 -12.13 -11.47 -20.84
CA LYS A 304 -12.00 -12.32 -22.02
C LYS A 304 -11.99 -11.51 -23.32
N GLN A 305 -12.82 -10.48 -23.39
CA GLN A 305 -12.91 -9.61 -24.57
C GLN A 305 -11.68 -8.72 -24.68
N VAL A 306 -11.14 -8.24 -23.56
CA VAL A 306 -9.88 -7.49 -23.49
C VAL A 306 -8.71 -8.37 -23.92
N LEU A 307 -8.62 -9.61 -23.43
CA LEU A 307 -7.60 -10.57 -23.85
C LEU A 307 -7.66 -10.83 -25.36
N ASN A 308 -8.86 -11.07 -25.90
CA ASN A 308 -9.07 -11.28 -27.33
C ASN A 308 -8.73 -10.03 -28.16
N LEU A 309 -9.09 -8.83 -27.67
CA LEU A 309 -8.70 -7.58 -28.31
C LEU A 309 -7.18 -7.39 -28.34
N LEU A 310 -6.51 -7.73 -27.24
CA LEU A 310 -5.06 -7.55 -27.10
C LEU A 310 -4.28 -8.53 -27.99
N LEU A 311 -4.60 -9.82 -27.90
CA LEU A 311 -3.80 -10.88 -28.52
C LEU A 311 -4.21 -11.19 -29.96
N VAL A 312 -5.51 -11.13 -30.27
CA VAL A 312 -6.02 -11.60 -31.57
C VAL A 312 -6.33 -10.44 -32.50
N ARG A 313 -7.09 -9.45 -32.02
CA ARG A 313 -7.63 -8.37 -32.87
C ARG A 313 -6.74 -7.13 -32.95
N SER A 314 -5.69 -7.03 -32.13
CA SER A 314 -4.83 -5.85 -32.16
C SER A 314 -3.96 -5.84 -33.42
N GLN A 315 -3.70 -4.64 -33.91
CA GLN A 315 -2.74 -4.38 -34.98
C GLN A 315 -1.43 -3.79 -34.41
N LEU A 316 -1.26 -3.85 -33.09
CA LEU A 316 -0.21 -3.14 -32.36
C LEU A 316 0.76 -4.14 -31.75
N SER A 317 1.98 -4.20 -32.27
CA SER A 317 3.03 -5.03 -31.68
C SER A 317 3.55 -4.41 -30.39
N ILE A 318 3.87 -5.23 -29.39
CA ILE A 318 4.38 -4.75 -28.09
C ILE A 318 5.85 -5.16 -27.99
N THR A 319 6.75 -4.17 -27.86
CA THR A 319 8.19 -4.40 -28.08
C THR A 319 9.06 -4.40 -26.84
N GLU A 320 8.67 -3.78 -25.72
CA GLU A 320 9.49 -3.81 -24.48
C GLU A 320 8.76 -4.46 -23.33
N SER A 321 7.63 -3.88 -22.88
CA SER A 321 7.00 -4.27 -21.63
C SER A 321 5.49 -4.37 -21.71
N LEU A 322 4.97 -5.48 -21.19
CA LEU A 322 3.55 -5.75 -21.05
C LEU A 322 3.26 -6.08 -19.58
N ASP A 323 2.50 -5.22 -18.91
CA ASP A 323 2.00 -5.45 -17.55
C ASP A 323 0.47 -5.53 -17.62
N ILE A 324 -0.09 -6.69 -17.29
CA ILE A 324 -1.54 -6.91 -17.32
C ILE A 324 -1.97 -7.60 -16.05
N SER A 325 -3.05 -7.09 -15.46
CA SER A 325 -3.69 -7.68 -14.30
C SER A 325 -5.11 -8.15 -14.57
N PHE A 326 -5.28 -9.47 -14.58
CA PHE A 326 -6.56 -10.15 -14.66
C PHE A 326 -6.91 -10.79 -13.32
N SER A 327 -8.17 -10.63 -12.91
CA SER A 327 -8.70 -11.16 -11.67
C SER A 327 -9.26 -12.59 -11.84
N GLU A 328 -9.88 -12.93 -12.98
CA GLU A 328 -10.52 -14.25 -13.20
C GLU A 328 -9.92 -15.07 -14.36
N THR A 329 -9.23 -14.42 -15.29
CA THR A 329 -8.62 -15.09 -16.44
C THR A 329 -7.53 -16.05 -15.98
N SER A 330 -7.61 -17.32 -16.39
CA SER A 330 -6.62 -18.35 -16.08
C SER A 330 -5.42 -18.30 -17.02
N MET A 331 -4.27 -18.72 -16.52
CA MET A 331 -3.06 -18.88 -17.33
C MET A 331 -3.29 -19.81 -18.54
N GLN A 332 -4.11 -20.86 -18.36
CA GLN A 332 -4.56 -21.77 -19.42
C GLN A 332 -5.20 -21.04 -20.60
N LEU A 333 -6.13 -20.12 -20.31
CA LEU A 333 -6.85 -19.39 -21.35
C LEU A 333 -5.90 -18.46 -22.11
N ILE A 334 -4.96 -17.84 -21.41
CA ILE A 334 -3.94 -16.96 -22.01
C ILE A 334 -3.04 -17.77 -22.94
N THR A 335 -2.46 -18.87 -22.47
CA THR A 335 -1.58 -19.72 -23.29
C THR A 335 -2.31 -20.30 -24.48
N HIS A 336 -3.55 -20.76 -24.30
CA HIS A 336 -4.34 -21.29 -25.42
C HIS A 336 -4.68 -20.21 -26.45
N THR A 337 -4.97 -18.99 -26.01
CA THR A 337 -5.23 -17.86 -26.94
C THR A 337 -3.95 -17.46 -27.70
N LEU A 338 -2.78 -17.54 -27.07
CA LEU A 338 -1.48 -17.32 -27.71
C LEU A 338 -1.12 -18.43 -28.70
N GLU A 339 -1.40 -19.69 -28.36
CA GLU A 339 -1.18 -20.85 -29.25
C GLU A 339 -2.10 -20.80 -30.48
N ALA A 340 -3.38 -20.49 -30.27
CA ALA A 340 -4.38 -20.50 -31.33
C ALA A 340 -4.24 -19.35 -32.34
N SER A 341 -3.52 -18.27 -32.01
CA SER A 341 -3.39 -17.09 -32.85
C SER A 341 -1.94 -16.84 -33.29
N PRO A 342 -1.57 -17.08 -34.56
CA PRO A 342 -0.24 -16.76 -35.06
C PRO A 342 0.03 -15.24 -35.02
N ASN A 343 -1.02 -14.42 -35.15
CA ASN A 343 -0.91 -12.97 -34.99
C ASN A 343 -0.42 -12.60 -33.58
N ALA A 344 -0.93 -13.25 -32.53
CA ALA A 344 -0.52 -12.97 -31.16
C ALA A 344 0.99 -13.21 -30.93
N GLN A 345 1.52 -14.29 -31.50
CA GLN A 345 2.95 -14.62 -31.44
C GLN A 345 3.79 -13.58 -32.18
N PHE A 346 3.33 -13.11 -33.34
CA PHE A 346 3.99 -12.02 -34.06
C PHE A 346 3.98 -10.71 -33.25
N LEU A 347 2.83 -10.34 -32.69
CA LEU A 347 2.65 -9.10 -31.92
C LEU A 347 3.53 -9.05 -30.66
N LEU A 348 3.81 -10.20 -30.04
CA LEU A 348 4.62 -10.32 -28.83
C LEU A 348 6.03 -10.88 -29.07
N SER A 349 6.42 -11.10 -30.33
CA SER A 349 7.71 -11.71 -30.70
C SER A 349 8.94 -10.97 -30.16
N ASN A 350 8.82 -9.65 -29.99
CA ASN A 350 9.90 -8.79 -29.47
C ASN A 350 9.74 -8.46 -27.99
N LEU A 351 8.78 -9.06 -27.29
CA LEU A 351 8.48 -8.70 -25.91
C LEU A 351 9.64 -9.10 -24.97
N LYS A 352 10.26 -8.10 -24.35
CA LYS A 352 11.37 -8.31 -23.40
C LYS A 352 10.92 -8.51 -21.96
N SER A 353 9.82 -7.89 -21.54
CA SER A 353 9.36 -7.92 -20.16
C SER A 353 7.86 -8.17 -20.07
N LEU A 354 7.48 -9.21 -19.31
CA LEU A 354 6.08 -9.57 -19.07
C LEU A 354 5.83 -9.58 -17.57
N LYS A 355 4.85 -8.79 -17.14
CA LYS A 355 4.26 -8.87 -15.81
C LYS A 355 2.80 -9.28 -15.95
N LEU A 356 2.44 -10.39 -15.33
CA LEU A 356 1.13 -10.99 -15.47
C LEU A 356 0.54 -11.29 -14.10
N THR A 357 -0.61 -10.68 -13.82
CA THR A 357 -1.49 -11.14 -12.75
C THR A 357 -2.62 -11.96 -13.36
N CYS A 358 -2.75 -13.23 -12.98
CA CYS A 358 -3.78 -14.12 -13.51
C CYS A 358 -4.10 -15.25 -12.54
N VAL A 359 -5.21 -15.94 -12.75
CA VAL A 359 -5.49 -17.15 -11.98
C VAL A 359 -4.50 -18.24 -12.36
N PHE A 360 -3.69 -18.65 -11.39
CA PHE A 360 -2.59 -19.57 -11.62
C PHE A 360 -3.10 -20.98 -11.92
N SER A 361 -2.50 -21.62 -12.91
CA SER A 361 -2.79 -22.99 -13.31
C SER A 361 -1.44 -23.69 -13.53
N PRO A 362 -1.06 -24.65 -12.66
CA PRO A 362 0.18 -25.39 -12.84
C PRO A 362 0.25 -26.03 -14.22
N THR A 363 1.46 -26.28 -14.71
CA THR A 363 1.81 -26.86 -16.04
C THR A 363 1.82 -25.89 -17.23
N PHE A 364 0.95 -24.88 -17.23
CA PHE A 364 0.82 -23.96 -18.38
C PHE A 364 1.87 -22.83 -18.39
N GLU A 365 2.49 -22.57 -17.24
CA GLU A 365 3.58 -21.61 -17.07
C GLU A 365 4.76 -21.85 -18.02
N ASN A 366 5.09 -23.11 -18.29
CA ASN A 366 6.21 -23.45 -19.17
C ASN A 366 5.87 -23.23 -20.64
N LYS A 367 4.62 -23.49 -21.03
CA LYS A 367 4.14 -23.16 -22.37
C LYS A 367 4.20 -21.66 -22.62
N LEU A 368 3.89 -20.83 -21.62
CA LEU A 368 3.99 -19.38 -21.73
C LEU A 368 5.42 -18.94 -22.09
N LEU A 369 6.44 -19.52 -21.46
CA LEU A 369 7.84 -19.22 -21.78
C LEU A 369 8.24 -19.72 -23.17
N GLN A 370 7.78 -20.91 -23.58
CA GLN A 370 8.04 -21.44 -24.93
C GLN A 370 7.47 -20.55 -26.04
N LEU A 371 6.30 -19.95 -25.81
CA LEU A 371 5.63 -19.05 -26.76
C LEU A 371 6.28 -17.65 -26.81
N LEU A 372 7.13 -17.30 -25.85
CA LEU A 372 7.76 -15.98 -25.72
C LEU A 372 9.30 -16.11 -25.57
N PRO A 373 10.01 -16.52 -26.63
CA PRO A 373 11.44 -16.86 -26.54
C PRO A 373 12.39 -15.66 -26.33
N SER A 374 11.95 -14.45 -26.64
CA SER A 374 12.74 -13.21 -26.49
C SER A 374 12.64 -12.57 -25.09
N LEU A 375 11.93 -13.23 -24.17
CA LEU A 375 11.65 -12.68 -22.85
C LEU A 375 12.92 -12.61 -21.98
N GLU A 376 13.26 -11.39 -21.54
CA GLU A 376 14.37 -11.10 -20.63
C GLU A 376 13.92 -11.06 -19.15
N SER A 377 12.66 -10.67 -18.89
CA SER A 377 12.11 -10.55 -17.54
C SER A 377 10.67 -11.04 -17.45
N LEU A 378 10.41 -11.95 -16.50
CA LEU A 378 9.07 -12.47 -16.19
C LEU A 378 8.69 -12.15 -14.75
N THR A 379 7.49 -11.60 -14.55
CA THR A 379 6.86 -11.42 -13.24
C THR A 379 5.48 -12.07 -13.23
N ILE A 380 5.25 -13.03 -12.34
CA ILE A 380 3.96 -13.70 -12.18
C ILE A 380 3.38 -13.41 -10.80
N MET A 381 2.11 -13.01 -10.80
CA MET A 381 1.30 -12.78 -9.61
C MET A 381 0.02 -13.62 -9.73
N PRO A 382 -0.24 -14.60 -8.86
CA PRO A 382 -1.48 -15.36 -8.85
C PRO A 382 -2.61 -14.47 -8.33
N SER A 383 -3.72 -14.48 -9.05
CA SER A 383 -5.01 -14.00 -8.54
C SER A 383 -5.74 -15.15 -7.84
N PRO A 384 -6.32 -14.93 -6.64
CA PRO A 384 -7.05 -15.98 -5.92
C PRO A 384 -8.26 -16.45 -6.74
N PRO A 385 -8.38 -17.75 -7.05
CA PRO A 385 -9.49 -18.25 -7.82
C PRO A 385 -10.79 -18.21 -6.99
N ARG A 386 -11.90 -17.83 -7.62
CA ARG A 386 -13.25 -17.94 -7.00
C ARG A 386 -13.76 -19.39 -6.95
N LYS A 387 -13.27 -20.26 -7.83
CA LYS A 387 -13.63 -21.68 -7.91
C LYS A 387 -12.38 -22.55 -7.74
N ALA A 388 -12.49 -23.67 -7.05
CA ALA A 388 -11.39 -24.63 -6.96
C ALA A 388 -11.02 -25.13 -8.36
N ILE A 389 -9.76 -24.98 -8.75
CA ILE A 389 -9.23 -25.49 -10.01
C ILE A 389 -8.65 -26.87 -9.75
N ALA A 390 -9.11 -27.86 -10.52
CA ALA A 390 -8.54 -29.20 -10.49
C ALA A 390 -7.11 -29.16 -11.06
N LEU A 391 -6.14 -29.64 -10.29
CA LEU A 391 -4.75 -29.73 -10.71
C LEU A 391 -4.56 -30.94 -11.64
N PRO A 392 -3.89 -30.79 -12.80
CA PRO A 392 -3.51 -31.93 -13.62
C PRO A 392 -2.62 -32.89 -12.83
N ARG A 393 -2.93 -34.20 -12.86
CA ARG A 393 -2.21 -35.24 -12.10
C ARG A 393 -0.89 -35.69 -12.75
N ILE A 394 -0.69 -35.41 -14.03
CA ILE A 394 0.49 -35.86 -14.79
C ILE A 394 1.05 -34.66 -15.54
N TYR A 395 2.30 -34.32 -15.24
CA TYR A 395 3.03 -33.25 -15.90
C TYR A 395 4.42 -33.73 -16.27
N THR A 396 4.74 -33.69 -17.57
CA THR A 396 6.10 -33.89 -18.06
C THR A 396 6.77 -32.52 -18.23
N PRO A 397 7.84 -32.21 -17.48
CA PRO A 397 8.54 -30.95 -17.61
C PRO A 397 9.25 -30.88 -18.98
N PRO A 398 9.20 -29.76 -19.69
CA PRO A 398 9.95 -29.57 -20.92
C PRO A 398 11.45 -29.47 -20.62
N THR A 399 12.27 -29.87 -21.59
CA THR A 399 13.74 -29.78 -21.54
C THR A 399 14.31 -28.49 -22.14
N THR A 400 13.44 -27.54 -22.52
CA THR A 400 13.82 -26.29 -23.19
C THR A 400 14.69 -25.40 -22.30
N ILE A 401 15.75 -24.83 -22.88
CA ILE A 401 16.63 -23.85 -22.22
C ILE A 401 16.16 -22.44 -22.61
N TYR A 402 16.12 -21.52 -21.65
CA TYR A 402 15.71 -20.12 -21.83
C TYR A 402 16.90 -19.18 -21.61
N PRO A 403 17.78 -18.99 -22.61
CA PRO A 403 19.04 -18.26 -22.46
C PRO A 403 18.85 -16.75 -22.28
N ASN A 404 17.73 -16.19 -22.74
CA ASN A 404 17.45 -14.75 -22.68
C ASN A 404 16.91 -14.31 -21.31
N LEU A 405 16.36 -15.22 -20.52
CA LEU A 405 15.70 -14.87 -19.27
C LEU A 405 16.74 -14.49 -18.20
N ARG A 406 16.73 -13.22 -17.80
CA ARG A 406 17.62 -12.63 -16.79
C ARG A 406 16.92 -12.40 -15.46
N SER A 407 15.61 -12.15 -15.47
CA SER A 407 14.84 -11.84 -14.26
C SER A 407 13.60 -12.71 -14.15
N LEU A 408 13.48 -13.43 -13.03
CA LEU A 408 12.31 -14.23 -12.68
C LEU A 408 11.78 -13.77 -11.31
N ILE A 409 10.55 -13.25 -11.31
CA ILE A 409 9.87 -12.75 -10.12
C ILE A 409 8.55 -13.49 -9.97
N VAL A 410 8.36 -14.13 -8.83
CA VAL A 410 7.20 -14.96 -8.56
C VAL A 410 6.65 -14.55 -7.19
N LEU A 411 5.48 -13.90 -7.18
CA LEU A 411 4.89 -13.33 -5.96
C LEU A 411 3.62 -14.09 -5.61
N GLY A 412 3.56 -14.80 -4.49
CA GLY A 412 2.44 -15.65 -4.10
C GLY A 412 1.39 -14.92 -3.25
N ASP A 413 0.16 -15.45 -3.27
CA ASP A 413 -0.93 -15.02 -2.39
C ASP A 413 -0.90 -15.80 -1.07
N ILE A 414 -0.52 -15.10 0.01
CA ILE A 414 -0.37 -15.65 1.35
C ILE A 414 -1.66 -15.59 2.19
N THR A 415 -2.75 -14.99 1.70
CA THR A 415 -3.93 -14.69 2.51
C THR A 415 -4.68 -15.94 3.01
N ARG A 416 -4.59 -17.06 2.29
CA ARG A 416 -5.33 -18.30 2.61
C ARG A 416 -4.43 -19.50 2.89
N LYS A 417 -3.58 -19.85 1.93
CA LYS A 417 -2.67 -20.99 2.00
C LYS A 417 -1.51 -20.72 1.04
N TYR A 418 -0.32 -21.17 1.43
CA TYR A 418 0.85 -21.14 0.58
C TYR A 418 0.65 -22.01 -0.67
N PRO A 419 0.71 -21.43 -1.87
CA PRO A 419 0.66 -22.19 -3.11
C PRO A 419 1.96 -22.95 -3.38
N LEU A 420 1.88 -23.95 -4.27
CA LEU A 420 3.06 -24.59 -4.86
C LEU A 420 3.82 -23.58 -5.72
N ILE A 421 5.13 -23.72 -5.75
CA ILE A 421 6.03 -22.82 -6.49
C ILE A 421 5.83 -23.01 -8.00
N PRO A 422 5.52 -21.93 -8.75
CA PRO A 422 5.53 -21.94 -10.20
C PRO A 422 6.90 -22.30 -10.73
N PHE A 423 6.94 -23.03 -11.84
CA PHE A 423 8.16 -23.53 -12.44
C PHE A 423 8.95 -24.46 -11.54
N ASN A 424 8.28 -25.25 -10.69
CA ASN A 424 8.91 -26.12 -9.71
C ASN A 424 10.10 -26.95 -10.26
N HIS A 425 9.99 -27.42 -11.50
CA HIS A 425 11.06 -28.15 -12.19
C HIS A 425 12.41 -27.41 -12.29
N PHE A 426 12.45 -26.08 -12.41
CA PHE A 426 13.71 -25.29 -12.43
C PHE A 426 14.47 -25.39 -11.10
N PHE A 427 13.75 -25.67 -10.01
CA PHE A 427 14.32 -25.82 -8.68
C PHE A 427 14.59 -27.29 -8.33
N THR A 428 14.49 -28.20 -9.30
CA THR A 428 14.88 -29.60 -9.14
C THR A 428 16.21 -29.86 -9.86
N GLN A 429 16.92 -30.92 -9.46
CA GLN A 429 18.22 -31.28 -10.05
C GLN A 429 18.16 -31.43 -11.57
N ALA A 430 17.05 -31.95 -12.11
CA ALA A 430 16.86 -32.17 -13.53
C ALA A 430 16.64 -30.88 -14.37
N GLY A 431 16.04 -29.83 -13.80
CA GLY A 431 15.73 -28.58 -14.53
C GLY A 431 16.75 -27.45 -14.33
N SER A 432 17.84 -27.76 -13.63
CA SER A 432 18.77 -26.79 -13.08
C SER A 432 19.60 -25.99 -14.12
N THR A 433 19.77 -26.51 -15.34
CA THR A 433 20.51 -25.85 -16.42
C THR A 433 19.65 -25.01 -17.36
N GLN A 434 18.34 -24.90 -17.10
CA GLN A 434 17.40 -24.28 -18.03
C GLN A 434 17.43 -22.74 -18.03
N LEU A 435 17.96 -22.10 -16.98
CA LEU A 435 18.05 -20.64 -16.84
C LEU A 435 19.51 -20.17 -16.59
N PRO A 436 20.42 -20.31 -17.57
CA PRO A 436 21.86 -20.12 -17.35
C PRO A 436 22.28 -18.67 -17.07
N ASN A 437 21.51 -17.69 -17.55
CA ASN A 437 21.86 -16.26 -17.48
C ASN A 437 21.01 -15.48 -16.47
N LEU A 438 20.40 -16.17 -15.50
CA LEU A 438 19.55 -15.54 -14.51
C LEU A 438 20.39 -14.64 -13.57
N THR A 439 20.03 -13.36 -13.53
CA THR A 439 20.65 -12.33 -12.69
C THR A 439 19.77 -11.93 -11.52
N THR A 440 18.44 -12.04 -11.66
CA THR A 440 17.48 -11.65 -10.63
C THR A 440 16.50 -12.78 -10.36
N LEU A 441 16.44 -13.22 -9.09
CA LEU A 441 15.48 -14.19 -8.60
C LEU A 441 14.76 -13.64 -7.38
N ILE A 442 13.43 -13.48 -7.49
CA ILE A 442 12.58 -13.01 -6.40
C ILE A 442 11.43 -14.00 -6.21
N ILE A 443 11.34 -14.62 -5.04
CA ILE A 443 10.26 -15.56 -4.69
C ILE A 443 9.63 -15.13 -3.37
N VAL A 444 8.32 -14.91 -3.38
CA VAL A 444 7.59 -14.40 -2.21
C VAL A 444 6.37 -15.26 -1.94
N GLY A 445 6.16 -15.71 -0.71
CA GLY A 445 4.89 -16.32 -0.31
C GLY A 445 4.60 -17.73 -0.83
N TYR A 446 5.60 -18.57 -1.13
CA TYR A 446 5.41 -19.95 -1.62
C TYR A 446 5.88 -21.04 -0.66
N ASP A 447 5.37 -22.27 -0.85
CA ASP A 447 5.74 -23.45 -0.05
C ASP A 447 6.93 -24.21 -0.65
N PHE A 448 8.01 -24.34 0.12
CA PHE A 448 9.22 -25.07 -0.25
C PHE A 448 9.29 -26.46 0.41
N THR A 449 8.32 -26.88 1.22
CA THR A 449 8.43 -28.16 1.95
C THR A 449 8.62 -29.37 1.04
N ASP A 450 7.97 -29.39 -0.12
CA ASP A 450 8.04 -30.52 -1.04
C ASP A 450 9.42 -30.61 -1.72
N LEU A 451 9.98 -29.46 -2.12
CA LEU A 451 11.35 -29.35 -2.65
C LEU A 451 12.40 -29.74 -1.60
N ASN A 452 12.13 -29.45 -0.33
CA ASN A 452 13.06 -29.75 0.76
C ASN A 452 13.07 -31.24 1.13
N SER A 453 12.01 -31.97 0.80
CA SER A 453 11.82 -33.37 1.17
C SER A 453 12.65 -34.33 0.31
N SER A 454 13.07 -33.93 -0.89
CA SER A 454 13.96 -34.71 -1.75
C SER A 454 15.43 -34.59 -1.29
N ASN A 455 16.00 -35.72 -0.86
CA ASN A 455 17.40 -36.05 -0.54
C ASN A 455 18.34 -34.91 -0.06
N GLY A 456 18.86 -35.11 1.16
CA GLY A 456 19.42 -34.13 2.11
C GLY A 456 20.62 -33.25 1.72
N THR A 457 21.02 -33.14 0.45
CA THR A 457 22.20 -32.35 0.01
C THR A 457 21.96 -31.48 -1.22
N TYR A 458 20.81 -31.56 -1.88
CA TYR A 458 20.57 -30.70 -3.03
C TYR A 458 20.19 -29.28 -2.59
N ASN A 459 20.90 -28.29 -3.15
CA ASN A 459 20.53 -26.87 -3.11
C ASN A 459 20.40 -26.37 -4.55
N PHE A 460 19.22 -25.89 -4.93
CA PHE A 460 18.98 -25.45 -6.31
C PHE A 460 19.80 -24.20 -6.68
N LEU A 461 20.18 -23.38 -5.70
CA LEU A 461 20.86 -22.11 -5.94
C LEU A 461 22.27 -22.26 -6.51
N GLN A 462 22.91 -23.43 -6.37
CA GLN A 462 24.23 -23.71 -6.95
C GLN A 462 24.25 -23.55 -8.48
N HIS A 463 23.08 -23.63 -9.14
CA HIS A 463 22.95 -23.52 -10.59
C HIS A 463 22.67 -22.11 -11.09
N PHE A 464 22.62 -21.13 -10.18
CA PHE A 464 22.41 -19.71 -10.53
C PHE A 464 23.62 -18.86 -10.09
N PRO A 465 24.82 -19.06 -10.68
CA PRO A 465 26.05 -18.38 -10.24
C PRO A 465 26.08 -16.89 -10.62
N ASN A 466 25.29 -16.48 -11.62
CA ASN A 466 25.27 -15.12 -12.15
C ASN A 466 24.30 -14.17 -11.42
N LEU A 467 23.72 -14.60 -10.28
CA LEU A 467 22.76 -13.80 -9.54
C LEU A 467 23.40 -12.51 -9.00
N GLU A 468 22.76 -11.39 -9.33
CA GLU A 468 23.03 -10.06 -8.79
C GLU A 468 22.01 -9.68 -7.70
N THR A 469 20.77 -10.15 -7.83
CA THR A 469 19.69 -9.90 -6.88
C THR A 469 18.99 -11.20 -6.49
N LEU A 470 18.96 -11.50 -5.19
CA LEU A 470 18.28 -12.65 -4.62
C LEU A 470 17.35 -12.19 -3.50
N VAL A 471 16.05 -12.47 -3.64
CA VAL A 471 15.02 -12.06 -2.68
C VAL A 471 14.12 -13.23 -2.33
N PHE A 472 14.09 -13.59 -1.06
CA PHE A 472 13.10 -14.51 -0.50
C PHE A 472 12.34 -13.80 0.62
N GLU A 473 11.03 -13.67 0.46
CA GLU A 473 10.18 -13.03 1.46
C GLU A 473 8.99 -13.93 1.83
N ASN A 474 8.83 -14.16 3.12
CA ASN A 474 7.67 -14.83 3.71
C ASN A 474 7.37 -16.20 3.10
N ASN A 475 8.38 -17.01 2.75
CA ASN A 475 8.21 -18.35 2.18
C ASN A 475 8.09 -19.41 3.27
N LYS A 476 7.26 -20.43 3.07
CA LYS A 476 7.10 -21.55 4.01
C LYS A 476 8.16 -22.62 3.73
N GLY A 477 8.85 -23.08 4.77
CA GLY A 477 9.91 -24.09 4.64
C GLY A 477 11.25 -23.55 4.10
N PHE A 478 11.34 -22.30 3.67
CA PHE A 478 12.60 -21.69 3.23
C PHE A 478 13.13 -20.72 4.28
N ASN A 479 14.12 -21.17 5.03
CA ASN A 479 14.72 -20.45 6.16
C ASN A 479 16.25 -20.31 5.95
N PHE A 480 16.95 -19.60 6.84
CA PHE A 480 18.40 -19.40 6.72
C PHE A 480 19.19 -20.71 6.62
N ARG A 481 18.79 -21.74 7.39
CA ARG A 481 19.43 -23.08 7.35
C ARG A 481 19.25 -23.77 6.01
N MET A 482 18.06 -23.66 5.41
CA MET A 482 17.78 -24.21 4.09
C MET A 482 18.61 -23.49 3.02
N LEU A 483 18.73 -22.17 3.10
CA LEU A 483 19.55 -21.39 2.17
C LEU A 483 21.00 -21.87 2.18
N LEU A 484 21.56 -22.11 3.37
CA LEU A 484 22.97 -22.50 3.59
C LEU A 484 23.19 -24.01 3.56
N LYS A 485 22.19 -24.79 3.14
CA LYS A 485 22.36 -26.21 2.86
C LYS A 485 23.37 -26.36 1.72
N SER A 486 24.38 -27.21 1.88
CA SER A 486 25.45 -27.40 0.88
C SER A 486 26.15 -26.09 0.50
N HIS A 487 26.42 -25.26 1.51
CA HIS A 487 27.06 -23.95 1.40
C HIS A 487 28.45 -23.99 0.75
N ASP A 488 29.12 -25.14 0.78
CA ASP A 488 30.38 -25.42 0.10
C ASP A 488 30.28 -25.29 -1.43
N LEU A 489 29.10 -25.57 -1.98
CA LEU A 489 28.83 -25.51 -3.42
C LEU A 489 28.29 -24.14 -3.87
N LEU A 490 27.92 -23.26 -2.95
CA LEU A 490 27.31 -21.97 -3.28
C LEU A 490 28.37 -20.90 -3.55
N LYS A 491 28.32 -20.33 -4.76
CA LYS A 491 29.19 -19.22 -5.16
C LYS A 491 28.36 -18.16 -5.87
N PHE A 492 28.37 -16.94 -5.33
CA PHE A 492 27.66 -15.80 -5.92
C PHE A 492 28.60 -14.60 -6.11
N PRO A 493 29.53 -14.68 -7.08
CA PRO A 493 30.54 -13.64 -7.29
C PRO A 493 29.95 -12.28 -7.64
N ARG A 494 28.71 -12.24 -8.17
CA ARG A 494 28.06 -11.00 -8.62
C ARG A 494 26.93 -10.53 -7.72
N LEU A 495 26.67 -11.20 -6.59
CA LEU A 495 25.53 -10.87 -5.74
C LEU A 495 25.73 -9.51 -5.07
N ARG A 496 24.87 -8.56 -5.43
CA ARG A 496 24.87 -7.20 -4.89
C ARG A 496 23.73 -6.96 -3.92
N ARG A 497 22.59 -7.61 -4.14
CA ARG A 497 21.37 -7.45 -3.34
C ARG A 497 20.91 -8.80 -2.82
N PHE A 498 20.89 -8.93 -1.50
CA PHE A 498 20.38 -10.10 -0.82
C PHE A 498 19.30 -9.70 0.18
N VAL A 499 18.13 -10.30 0.06
CA VAL A 499 16.98 -10.08 0.93
C VAL A 499 16.45 -11.42 1.39
N LEU A 500 16.43 -11.64 2.70
CA LEU A 500 15.82 -12.81 3.31
C LEU A 500 14.93 -12.38 4.47
N ARG A 501 13.63 -12.57 4.30
CA ARG A 501 12.63 -12.29 5.33
C ARG A 501 11.84 -13.56 5.59
N GLU A 502 11.97 -14.10 6.78
CA GLU A 502 11.39 -15.39 7.13
C GLU A 502 9.92 -15.22 7.56
N ARG A 503 9.15 -16.28 7.39
CA ARG A 503 7.74 -16.32 7.82
C ARG A 503 7.63 -16.47 9.34
N GLU A 504 8.38 -17.41 9.90
CA GLU A 504 8.32 -17.77 11.31
C GLU A 504 9.74 -17.90 11.87
N ILE A 505 10.03 -17.13 12.92
CA ILE A 505 11.28 -17.20 13.66
C ILE A 505 11.01 -18.05 14.90
N ARG A 506 11.48 -19.31 14.89
CA ARG A 506 11.36 -20.24 16.03
C ARG A 506 12.72 -20.71 16.55
N TYR A 507 13.80 -20.16 16.01
CA TYR A 507 15.17 -20.58 16.28
C TYR A 507 16.10 -19.37 16.18
N VAL A 508 17.33 -19.55 16.64
CA VAL A 508 18.42 -18.58 16.54
C VAL A 508 19.45 -19.10 15.55
N GLU A 509 19.88 -18.25 14.61
CA GLU A 509 20.93 -18.58 13.65
C GLU A 509 22.16 -17.72 13.88
N GLY A 510 23.22 -18.32 14.46
CA GLY A 510 24.49 -17.66 14.74
C GLY A 510 25.57 -17.86 13.69
N LEU A 511 25.30 -18.67 12.65
CA LEU A 511 26.24 -19.01 11.58
C LEU A 511 27.59 -19.60 12.05
N GLN A 512 27.66 -20.16 13.26
CA GLN A 512 28.90 -20.68 13.82
C GLN A 512 29.40 -21.91 13.06
N LEU A 513 28.46 -22.74 12.57
CA LEU A 513 28.73 -23.99 11.86
C LEU A 513 29.27 -23.82 10.43
N TYR A 514 29.24 -22.60 9.88
CA TYR A 514 29.63 -22.34 8.49
C TYR A 514 31.00 -21.66 8.44
N GLU A 515 31.94 -22.16 7.65
CA GLU A 515 33.25 -21.51 7.55
C GLU A 515 33.17 -20.15 6.86
N THR A 516 34.05 -19.23 7.27
CA THR A 516 34.09 -17.85 6.76
C THR A 516 34.37 -17.81 5.25
N VAL A 517 35.13 -18.76 4.72
CA VAL A 517 35.47 -18.85 3.29
C VAL A 517 34.22 -19.06 2.43
N TYR A 518 33.31 -19.94 2.85
CA TYR A 518 32.07 -20.18 2.12
C TYR A 518 31.14 -18.96 2.17
N LEU A 519 31.06 -18.29 3.33
CA LEU A 519 30.32 -17.04 3.44
C LEU A 519 30.90 -15.95 2.53
N GLN A 520 32.23 -15.92 2.35
CA GLN A 520 32.90 -14.98 1.44
C GLN A 520 32.52 -15.20 -0.01
N ASN A 521 32.50 -16.46 -0.45
CA ASN A 521 32.06 -16.82 -1.80
C ASN A 521 30.62 -16.38 -2.12
N MET A 522 29.78 -16.22 -1.10
CA MET A 522 28.38 -15.83 -1.25
C MET A 522 28.15 -14.32 -1.09
N PHE A 523 28.83 -13.67 -0.15
CA PHE A 523 28.41 -12.35 0.36
C PHE A 523 29.47 -11.24 0.24
N GLU A 524 30.64 -11.51 -0.34
CA GLU A 524 31.73 -10.52 -0.47
C GLU A 524 31.34 -9.24 -1.23
N ASN A 525 30.48 -9.35 -2.24
CA ASN A 525 30.12 -8.24 -3.14
C ASN A 525 28.78 -7.55 -2.83
N LEU A 526 28.24 -7.78 -1.63
CA LEU A 526 26.96 -7.20 -1.21
C LEU A 526 27.04 -5.69 -1.05
N HIS A 527 26.08 -5.01 -1.68
CA HIS A 527 25.81 -3.59 -1.51
C HIS A 527 24.53 -3.36 -0.69
N HIS A 528 23.58 -4.29 -0.77
CA HIS A 528 22.28 -4.22 -0.10
C HIS A 528 21.98 -5.54 0.61
N LEU A 529 21.87 -5.48 1.93
CA LEU A 529 21.57 -6.61 2.80
C LEU A 529 20.31 -6.31 3.60
N ASP A 530 19.27 -7.09 3.37
CA ASP A 530 18.01 -6.98 4.10
C ASP A 530 17.66 -8.31 4.76
N LEU A 531 17.74 -8.31 6.08
CA LEU A 531 17.47 -9.46 6.94
C LEU A 531 16.24 -9.19 7.83
N THR A 532 15.37 -8.25 7.43
CA THR A 532 14.24 -7.79 8.24
C THR A 532 13.32 -8.96 8.60
N GLY A 533 13.11 -9.21 9.88
CA GLY A 533 12.28 -10.34 10.33
C GLY A 533 12.88 -11.71 10.02
N SER A 534 14.21 -11.85 10.08
CA SER A 534 14.90 -13.14 10.01
C SER A 534 15.33 -13.65 11.38
N ALA A 535 15.72 -14.93 11.43
CA ALA A 535 16.21 -15.63 12.63
C ALA A 535 17.68 -15.35 12.97
N ILE A 536 18.36 -14.49 12.22
CA ILE A 536 19.79 -14.19 12.40
C ILE A 536 20.05 -13.55 13.78
N SER A 537 21.07 -14.03 14.47
CA SER A 537 21.56 -13.39 15.71
C SER A 537 22.61 -12.31 15.42
N TRP A 538 22.96 -11.51 16.43
CA TRP A 538 24.05 -10.54 16.30
C TRP A 538 25.38 -11.20 15.91
N GLN A 539 25.76 -12.31 16.54
CA GLN A 539 26.96 -13.07 16.15
C GLN A 539 26.95 -13.50 14.68
N GLY A 540 25.81 -14.00 14.18
CA GLY A 540 25.64 -14.38 12.79
C GLY A 540 25.79 -13.19 11.84
N LEU A 541 25.09 -12.08 12.15
CA LEU A 541 25.20 -10.84 11.40
C LEU A 541 26.64 -10.32 11.40
N HIS A 542 27.31 -10.25 12.54
CA HIS A 542 28.69 -9.80 12.66
C HIS A 542 29.63 -10.63 11.77
N LYS A 543 29.45 -11.95 11.71
CA LYS A 543 30.21 -12.82 10.81
C LYS A 543 29.96 -12.47 9.34
N MET A 544 28.72 -12.21 8.93
CA MET A 544 28.39 -11.75 7.58
C MET A 544 28.98 -10.36 7.28
N LEU A 545 28.92 -9.42 8.22
CA LEU A 545 29.45 -8.07 8.06
C LEU A 545 30.99 -8.06 7.98
N LYS A 546 31.68 -8.96 8.68
CA LYS A 546 33.14 -9.13 8.54
C LYS A 546 33.54 -9.51 7.11
N VAL A 547 32.71 -10.31 6.47
CA VAL A 547 32.96 -10.85 5.14
C VAL A 547 32.56 -9.85 4.04
N GLY A 548 31.33 -9.33 4.07
CA GLY A 548 30.75 -8.50 3.01
C GLY A 548 30.55 -7.03 3.34
N GLY A 549 30.79 -6.61 4.59
CA GLY A 549 30.41 -5.28 5.08
C GLY A 549 31.15 -4.12 4.41
N LYS A 550 32.37 -4.33 3.89
CA LYS A 550 33.22 -3.26 3.32
C LYS A 550 32.56 -2.52 2.14
N ARG A 551 31.75 -3.23 1.35
CA ARG A 551 31.04 -2.70 0.17
C ARG A 551 29.57 -2.39 0.46
N LEU A 552 29.10 -2.69 1.67
CA LEU A 552 27.71 -2.56 2.04
C LEU A 552 27.31 -1.09 2.14
N THR A 553 26.25 -0.73 1.42
CA THR A 553 25.69 0.63 1.37
C THR A 553 24.34 0.70 2.10
N HIS A 554 23.55 -0.38 2.07
CA HIS A 554 22.25 -0.45 2.69
C HIS A 554 22.14 -1.68 3.59
N LEU A 555 21.77 -1.47 4.85
CA LEU A 555 21.54 -2.53 5.83
C LEU A 555 20.14 -2.41 6.43
N PHE A 556 19.36 -3.49 6.35
CA PHE A 556 18.05 -3.61 6.98
C PHE A 556 18.06 -4.78 7.95
N ILE A 557 17.87 -4.46 9.22
CA ILE A 557 17.87 -5.43 10.33
C ILE A 557 16.71 -5.13 11.28
N GLY A 558 15.62 -4.60 10.73
CA GLY A 558 14.40 -4.33 11.47
C GLY A 558 13.63 -5.61 11.83
N PHE A 559 12.85 -5.57 12.91
CA PHE A 559 12.05 -6.71 13.37
C PHE A 559 12.82 -8.03 13.56
N CYS A 560 14.14 -7.97 13.74
CA CYS A 560 14.96 -9.14 14.04
C CYS A 560 14.90 -9.44 15.54
N GLN A 561 14.16 -10.47 15.93
CA GLN A 561 13.96 -10.82 17.35
C GLN A 561 15.26 -11.26 18.05
N ASN A 562 16.20 -11.82 17.28
CA ASN A 562 17.48 -12.33 17.79
C ASN A 562 18.63 -11.32 17.68
N ILE A 563 18.36 -10.11 17.17
CA ILE A 563 19.28 -8.96 17.26
C ILE A 563 18.73 -8.02 18.32
N THR A 564 19.40 -8.01 19.47
CA THR A 564 18.94 -7.32 20.67
C THR A 564 19.87 -6.16 20.98
N PHE A 565 19.27 -5.01 21.27
CA PHE A 565 19.99 -3.84 21.73
C PHE A 565 20.00 -3.81 23.26
N ARG A 566 21.00 -3.16 23.85
CA ARG A 566 21.05 -3.00 25.30
C ARG A 566 19.98 -2.00 25.75
N ARG A 567 19.24 -2.35 26.81
CA ARG A 567 18.32 -1.42 27.49
C ARG A 567 19.01 -0.54 28.53
N GLY A 568 20.22 -0.92 28.95
CA GLY A 568 20.99 -0.22 29.97
C GLY A 568 22.29 -0.96 30.30
N PRO A 569 23.13 -0.37 31.17
CA PRO A 569 24.46 -0.89 31.49
C PRO A 569 24.44 -2.21 32.29
N PHE A 570 23.34 -2.50 33.00
CA PHE A 570 23.19 -3.67 33.86
C PHE A 570 22.19 -4.71 33.29
N ALA A 571 22.32 -5.02 32.01
CA ALA A 571 21.45 -6.02 31.37
C ALA A 571 21.65 -7.40 32.02
N VAL A 572 20.61 -7.90 32.70
CA VAL A 572 20.68 -9.10 33.56
C VAL A 572 20.81 -10.40 32.75
N ARG A 573 20.39 -10.42 31.48
CA ARG A 573 20.48 -11.60 30.60
C ARG A 573 21.15 -11.25 29.29
N VAL A 574 22.27 -11.90 29.01
CA VAL A 574 22.93 -11.84 27.71
C VAL A 574 22.17 -12.78 26.76
N PRO A 575 21.67 -12.30 25.62
CA PRO A 575 20.96 -13.12 24.66
C PRO A 575 21.89 -14.10 23.94
N GLU A 576 21.34 -15.20 23.46
CA GLU A 576 22.05 -16.16 22.61
C GLU A 576 22.51 -15.45 21.32
N GLY A 577 23.82 -15.21 21.21
CA GLY A 577 24.39 -14.44 20.10
C GLY A 577 24.90 -13.04 20.46
N GLY A 578 24.78 -12.62 21.72
CA GLY A 578 25.32 -11.34 22.21
C GLY A 578 24.49 -10.11 21.84
N PHE A 579 24.86 -8.97 22.43
CA PHE A 579 24.22 -7.68 22.15
C PHE A 579 24.78 -7.04 20.88
N PHE A 580 23.93 -6.27 20.19
CA PHE A 580 24.35 -5.45 19.06
C PHE A 580 25.41 -4.42 19.48
N GLU A 581 26.50 -4.31 18.69
CA GLU A 581 27.60 -3.37 18.96
C GLU A 581 27.79 -2.40 17.78
N PHE A 582 27.54 -1.11 18.01
CA PHE A 582 27.70 -0.07 16.99
C PHE A 582 29.16 0.11 16.54
N ASP A 583 30.12 -0.06 17.44
CA ASP A 583 31.55 0.04 17.12
C ASP A 583 31.96 -0.97 16.04
N VAL A 584 31.48 -2.21 16.19
CA VAL A 584 31.71 -3.29 15.22
C VAL A 584 31.03 -2.97 13.90
N LEU A 585 29.77 -2.51 13.93
CA LEU A 585 29.05 -2.13 12.71
C LEU A 585 29.81 -1.05 11.93
N ILE A 586 30.26 0.02 12.61
CA ILE A 586 30.99 1.14 12.00
C ILE A 586 32.30 0.66 11.37
N ARG A 587 33.06 -0.19 12.06
CA ARG A 587 34.32 -0.75 11.55
C ARG A 587 34.12 -1.68 10.36
N CYS A 588 33.08 -2.51 10.39
CA CYS A 588 32.79 -3.46 9.32
C CYS A 588 32.16 -2.79 8.09
N CYS A 589 31.35 -1.73 8.26
CA CYS A 589 30.56 -1.10 7.20
C CYS A 589 30.88 0.40 7.03
N PRO A 590 32.08 0.76 6.56
CA PRO A 590 32.50 2.17 6.45
C PRO A 590 31.74 2.96 5.38
N ARG A 591 31.15 2.29 4.37
CA ARG A 591 30.44 2.90 3.23
C ARG A 591 28.92 2.89 3.39
N LEU A 592 28.42 2.63 4.60
CA LEU A 592 26.98 2.55 4.84
C LEU A 592 26.31 3.91 4.60
N GLU A 593 25.34 3.93 3.68
CA GLU A 593 24.54 5.09 3.31
C GLU A 593 23.14 5.07 3.94
N ALA A 594 22.59 3.88 4.16
CA ALA A 594 21.25 3.71 4.73
C ALA A 594 21.21 2.59 5.78
N LEU A 595 20.63 2.91 6.94
CA LEU A 595 20.46 1.99 8.06
C LEU A 595 18.99 1.92 8.48
N TYR A 596 18.39 0.75 8.38
CA TYR A 596 16.99 0.50 8.75
C TYR A 596 16.92 -0.38 10.00
N LEU A 597 16.42 0.23 11.08
CA LEU A 597 16.27 -0.33 12.43
C LEU A 597 14.80 -0.28 12.87
N ASN A 598 13.86 -0.43 11.93
CA ASN A 598 12.43 -0.41 12.22
C ASN A 598 12.02 -1.59 13.11
N GLN A 599 11.19 -1.36 14.13
CA GLN A 599 10.78 -2.42 15.09
C GLN A 599 11.96 -3.21 15.66
N ALA A 600 13.07 -2.52 15.99
CA ALA A 600 14.26 -3.17 16.52
C ALA A 600 14.04 -3.60 17.98
N THR A 601 14.47 -4.82 18.31
CA THR A 601 14.27 -5.42 19.63
C THR A 601 15.08 -4.67 20.69
N ASP A 602 14.41 -4.15 21.72
CA ASP A 602 15.04 -3.40 22.81
C ASP A 602 15.75 -2.10 22.41
N PHE A 603 15.44 -1.58 21.23
CA PHE A 603 15.99 -0.31 20.77
C PHE A 603 15.31 0.87 21.47
N GLY A 604 16.09 1.73 22.13
CA GLY A 604 15.58 2.91 22.85
C GLY A 604 16.65 3.95 23.11
N ASP A 605 16.43 4.78 24.12
CA ASP A 605 17.30 5.93 24.47
C ASP A 605 18.74 5.55 24.80
N TYR A 606 18.95 4.42 25.47
CA TYR A 606 20.29 3.92 25.75
C TYR A 606 21.02 3.53 24.46
N SER A 607 20.33 2.84 23.54
CA SER A 607 20.87 2.45 22.23
C SER A 607 21.23 3.68 21.38
N LEU A 608 20.41 4.74 21.44
CA LEU A 608 20.71 6.03 20.77
C LEU A 608 21.98 6.69 21.34
N THR A 609 22.17 6.60 22.66
CA THR A 609 23.36 7.14 23.33
C THR A 609 24.61 6.35 22.94
N GLU A 610 24.55 5.01 23.02
CA GLU A 610 25.65 4.13 22.56
C GLU A 610 25.99 4.37 21.09
N MET A 611 24.99 4.57 20.23
CA MET A 611 25.21 4.91 18.82
C MET A 611 25.92 6.26 18.67
N ALA A 612 25.47 7.29 19.40
CA ALA A 612 26.08 8.62 19.33
C ALA A 612 27.55 8.59 19.78
N ASP A 613 27.85 7.86 20.85
CA ASP A 613 29.21 7.73 21.38
C ASP A 613 30.12 6.91 20.47
N ALA A 614 29.60 5.83 19.85
CA ALA A 614 30.33 5.08 18.84
C ALA A 614 30.65 5.94 17.60
N ILE A 615 29.70 6.78 17.16
CA ILE A 615 29.94 7.71 16.04
C ILE A 615 31.02 8.72 16.38
N LYS A 616 30.99 9.33 17.58
CA LYS A 616 32.02 10.27 18.04
C LYS A 616 33.40 9.59 18.11
N THR A 617 33.45 8.40 18.71
CA THR A 617 34.70 7.65 18.97
C THR A 617 35.39 7.26 17.68
N TRP A 618 34.64 6.71 16.72
CA TRP A 618 35.22 6.16 15.49
C TRP A 618 35.15 7.11 14.29
N GLN A 619 34.56 8.30 14.45
CA GLN A 619 34.17 9.20 13.35
C GLN A 619 33.47 8.42 12.22
N GLY A 620 32.60 7.50 12.64
CA GLY A 620 31.93 6.51 11.82
C GLY A 620 30.82 7.08 10.96
N PHE A 621 30.25 6.25 10.08
CA PHE A 621 29.07 6.60 9.28
C PHE A 621 29.23 7.89 8.45
N LYS A 622 30.41 8.11 7.85
CA LYS A 622 30.68 9.29 7.00
C LYS A 622 29.64 9.47 5.90
N PHE A 623 29.23 8.39 5.25
CA PHE A 623 28.29 8.40 4.12
C PHE A 623 26.83 8.17 4.51
N LEU A 624 26.52 7.98 5.80
CA LEU A 624 25.15 7.69 6.23
C LEU A 624 24.25 8.90 5.99
N LYS A 625 23.22 8.69 5.16
CA LYS A 625 22.25 9.69 4.70
C LYS A 625 20.84 9.36 5.16
N VAL A 626 20.49 8.07 5.23
CA VAL A 626 19.12 7.62 5.51
C VAL A 626 19.10 6.77 6.76
N MET A 627 18.16 7.06 7.65
CA MET A 627 17.90 6.25 8.83
C MET A 627 16.41 6.01 9.02
N ASP A 628 16.01 4.76 9.21
CA ASP A 628 14.64 4.38 9.57
C ASP A 628 14.60 3.82 10.98
N LEU A 629 13.92 4.54 11.88
CA LEU A 629 13.70 4.16 13.28
C LEU A 629 12.19 3.98 13.57
N SER A 630 11.40 3.71 12.54
CA SER A 630 9.94 3.57 12.66
C SER A 630 9.56 2.46 13.63
N PHE A 631 8.44 2.64 14.34
CA PHE A 631 7.85 1.70 15.30
C PHE A 631 8.73 1.37 16.53
N ASN A 632 9.74 2.18 16.83
CA ASN A 632 10.52 2.06 18.06
C ASN A 632 9.96 3.03 19.12
N ASN A 633 8.99 2.57 19.90
CA ASN A 633 8.26 3.44 20.84
C ASN A 633 9.04 3.81 22.11
N SER A 634 10.16 3.14 22.37
CA SER A 634 11.00 3.36 23.56
C SER A 634 12.00 4.52 23.41
N MET A 635 11.93 5.27 22.30
CA MET A 635 12.83 6.38 22.00
C MET A 635 12.18 7.73 22.33
N SER A 636 12.93 8.61 22.97
CA SER A 636 12.54 10.00 23.23
C SER A 636 13.10 10.94 22.16
N GLY A 637 12.34 12.00 21.85
CA GLY A 637 12.77 13.02 20.89
C GLY A 637 14.05 13.76 21.32
N TYR A 638 14.28 13.93 22.62
CA TYR A 638 15.49 14.58 23.15
C TYR A 638 16.75 13.75 22.86
N LYS A 639 16.71 12.44 23.10
CA LYS A 639 17.85 11.56 22.82
C LYS A 639 18.11 11.38 21.33
N LEU A 640 17.05 11.39 20.53
CA LEU A 640 17.20 11.43 19.07
C LEU A 640 17.93 12.71 18.61
N ILE A 641 17.62 13.87 19.19
CA ILE A 641 18.33 15.12 18.89
C ILE A 641 19.82 15.02 19.27
N GLU A 642 20.15 14.39 20.39
CA GLU A 642 21.55 14.18 20.81
C GLU A 642 22.35 13.38 19.77
N LEU A 643 21.78 12.32 19.21
CA LEU A 643 22.37 11.58 18.10
C LEU A 643 22.55 12.45 16.85
N LEU A 644 21.52 13.22 16.49
CA LEU A 644 21.51 14.05 15.29
C LEU A 644 22.46 15.25 15.35
N LYS A 645 22.84 15.71 16.54
CA LYS A 645 23.93 16.69 16.73
C LYS A 645 25.29 16.14 16.30
N VAL A 646 25.50 14.84 16.44
CA VAL A 646 26.73 14.17 16.02
C VAL A 646 26.69 13.83 14.52
N LYS A 647 25.49 13.54 13.98
CA LYS A 647 25.33 13.13 12.59
C LYS A 647 24.10 13.76 11.92
N HIS A 648 24.37 14.60 10.93
CA HIS A 648 23.36 15.11 10.00
C HIS A 648 22.93 14.03 9.00
N LEU A 649 21.62 14.00 8.68
CA LEU A 649 21.02 13.04 7.77
C LEU A 649 20.27 13.76 6.64
N GLU A 650 20.12 13.09 5.50
CA GLU A 650 19.25 13.60 4.43
C GLU A 650 17.80 13.19 4.64
N LYS A 651 17.57 11.98 5.15
CA LYS A 651 16.23 11.45 5.36
C LYS A 651 16.14 10.67 6.67
N LEU A 652 15.15 11.02 7.50
CA LEU A 652 14.83 10.32 8.74
C LEU A 652 13.38 9.83 8.69
N ILE A 653 13.16 8.53 8.95
CA ILE A 653 11.84 7.89 8.92
C ILE A 653 11.44 7.48 10.34
N LEU A 654 10.30 8.00 10.80
CA LEU A 654 9.78 7.88 12.17
C LEU A 654 8.27 7.59 12.12
N HIS A 655 7.86 6.58 11.35
CA HIS A 655 6.45 6.16 11.33
C HIS A 655 6.07 5.47 12.64
N ALA A 656 4.86 5.74 13.13
CA ALA A 656 4.33 5.18 14.37
C ALA A 656 5.23 5.34 15.61
N VAL A 657 5.97 6.45 15.71
CA VAL A 657 6.74 6.83 16.91
C VAL A 657 6.12 8.08 17.51
N ASP A 658 5.83 8.07 18.81
CA ASP A 658 5.18 9.17 19.52
C ASP A 658 6.18 10.30 19.86
N ILE A 659 6.54 11.09 18.86
CA ILE A 659 7.36 12.30 19.02
C ILE A 659 6.50 13.52 18.72
N PRO A 660 6.47 14.54 19.61
CA PRO A 660 5.72 15.77 19.38
C PRO A 660 6.06 16.43 18.04
N SER A 661 5.03 16.95 17.36
CA SER A 661 5.20 17.56 16.03
C SER A 661 6.14 18.78 16.03
N GLU A 662 6.22 19.50 17.15
CA GLU A 662 7.16 20.60 17.34
C GLU A 662 8.61 20.12 17.29
N THR A 663 8.91 19.02 17.99
CA THR A 663 10.23 18.38 17.99
C THR A 663 10.61 17.88 16.60
N LEU A 664 9.66 17.30 15.85
CA LEU A 664 9.90 16.85 14.48
C LEU A 664 10.25 18.01 13.54
N ARG A 665 9.53 19.14 13.64
CA ARG A 665 9.83 20.36 12.87
C ARG A 665 11.20 20.93 13.24
N PHE A 666 11.54 20.91 14.52
CA PHE A 666 12.86 21.35 14.99
C PHE A 666 13.98 20.47 14.42
N ILE A 667 13.77 19.15 14.35
CA ILE A 667 14.72 18.20 13.75
C ILE A 667 14.90 18.48 12.25
N GLU A 668 13.80 18.68 11.53
CA GLU A 668 13.82 18.94 10.08
C GLU A 668 14.47 20.30 9.74
N ALA A 669 14.31 21.31 10.60
CA ALA A 669 14.92 22.62 10.37
C ALA A 669 16.44 22.63 10.59
N ASN A 670 16.95 21.86 11.56
CA ASN A 670 18.33 22.00 12.03
C ASN A 670 19.26 20.83 11.68
N TYR A 671 18.73 19.61 11.57
CA TYR A 671 19.58 18.42 11.51
C TYR A 671 19.33 17.51 10.30
N VAL A 672 18.10 17.49 9.76
CA VAL A 672 17.70 16.53 8.72
C VAL A 672 16.97 17.23 7.57
N LYS A 673 17.37 16.99 6.31
CA LYS A 673 16.70 17.65 5.16
C LYS A 673 15.22 17.30 5.00
N ARG A 674 14.82 16.07 5.37
CA ARG A 674 13.44 15.60 5.25
C ARG A 674 13.09 14.59 6.34
N VAL A 675 12.01 14.83 7.07
CA VAL A 675 11.48 13.91 8.08
C VAL A 675 10.15 13.29 7.60
N GLU A 676 10.08 11.97 7.58
CA GLU A 676 8.85 11.22 7.28
C GLU A 676 8.25 10.64 8.56
N SER A 677 7.15 11.22 9.04
CA SER A 677 6.39 10.69 10.17
C SER A 677 4.92 10.52 9.81
N LYS A 678 4.38 9.34 10.15
CA LYS A 678 2.96 8.99 10.01
C LYS A 678 2.58 8.20 11.25
N LEU A 679 1.90 8.84 12.19
CA LEU A 679 1.47 8.23 13.44
C LEU A 679 0.44 7.11 13.20
N ASP A 680 -0.45 7.29 12.22
CA ASP A 680 -1.52 6.33 11.89
C ASP A 680 -1.02 5.07 11.14
N LYS A 681 0.28 4.93 10.88
CA LYS A 681 0.80 3.79 10.12
C LYS A 681 0.80 2.54 11.01
N GLN A 682 -0.02 1.53 10.67
CA GLN A 682 -0.17 0.31 11.48
C GLN A 682 0.95 -0.72 11.27
N TYR A 683 1.48 -0.81 10.06
CA TYR A 683 2.47 -1.82 9.68
C TYR A 683 3.62 -1.17 8.93
N TRP A 684 4.84 -1.65 9.15
CA TRP A 684 6.00 -1.18 8.39
C TRP A 684 5.93 -1.64 6.93
N LYS A 685 5.55 -2.91 6.69
CA LYS A 685 5.49 -3.53 5.37
C LYS A 685 4.40 -2.90 4.49
N GLU A 686 4.80 -2.46 3.30
CA GLU A 686 3.99 -1.80 2.28
C GLU A 686 4.43 -2.28 0.89
N TYR A 687 3.49 -2.87 0.14
CA TYR A 687 3.77 -3.48 -1.16
C TYR A 687 4.31 -2.46 -2.16
N GLY A 688 5.40 -2.82 -2.85
CA GLY A 688 6.05 -1.97 -3.86
C GLY A 688 6.86 -0.81 -3.28
N VAL A 689 6.85 -0.62 -1.95
CA VAL A 689 7.67 0.38 -1.26
C VAL A 689 8.82 -0.30 -0.54
N ASN A 690 8.50 -1.18 0.41
CA ASN A 690 9.50 -1.89 1.22
C ASN A 690 9.19 -3.37 1.39
N SER A 691 8.12 -3.90 0.78
CA SER A 691 7.82 -5.33 0.72
C SER A 691 7.42 -5.72 -0.70
N TYR A 692 7.82 -6.93 -1.10
CA TYR A 692 7.36 -7.54 -2.35
C TYR A 692 6.10 -8.38 -2.16
N ASN A 693 5.66 -8.56 -0.91
CA ASN A 693 4.41 -9.23 -0.59
C ASN A 693 3.21 -8.30 -0.93
N PRO A 694 2.35 -8.66 -1.88
CA PRO A 694 1.18 -7.85 -2.25
C PRO A 694 0.04 -7.89 -1.24
N PHE A 695 0.10 -8.80 -0.24
CA PHE A 695 -1.06 -9.23 0.54
C PHE A 695 -0.91 -9.08 2.06
#